data_AF-A0A934P6J1-F1
#
_entry.id   AF-A0A934P6J1-F1
#
_cell.length_a   1.000
_cell.length_b   1.000
_cell.length_c   1.000
_cell.angle_alpha   90.00
_cell.angle_beta   90.00
_cell.angle_gamma   90.00
#
_symmetry.space_group_name_H-M   'P 1'
#
loop_
_entity.id
_entity.type
_entity.pdbx_description
1 polymer ?
#
loop_
_entity_poly.entity_id
_entity_poly.type
_entity_poly.pdbx_seq_one_letter_code
_entity_poly.pdbx_strand_id
1 'polypeptide(L)'
;MVSIGEIRRWDPDALSDVVSRLNTQNSTALTLEGELADRGKLEMWDGETGDAARGAIEKVQRDVGSHMEMLAAVRKAVEATKDDVVALKSDLVALENAAGADGFAIGDDGSIANLWGYPASPSDDGGHQTAVNDARRAHERELVEAANTLMVRGDTIEDESAAAMLDAIDAAGIGRDGKPILGVNADSGRSDGEDARDGLLSEAAEARLKSLDLSRDQLDAIARGEQVIVTDHQMSYLRSFFDAAGKDGILALADNPANNDGNDARTTVAAAAAGLLTLSNEDVRTPSNQTGGFDKLPRDLQVLVGNRYWGADKNGSDADADRYARSSIDESIELGKLLNDPGAFFYTPGRDLALNLDRQVASLTQLDYLRNQYEYRDLDASLRNYLEVGSRNHEASSILLSGAEPVGVKARDNFANVVFGHDWDDDGRSAAKIFGWTAEGAGEHGREGEYARTALKALPDIFVPTIEDGARYDDQKLPEGAGSFEQFANSFHSNPELADTLSKVVSNNLGSIIRPDLAQTVDAFDGTVAFSRDDGDRLIFLASQSETGLHNVIAANELYKNSVLNEAFRDPANPNTAFLYESEIMTLDERVTTNTVNAQTFRLGHDIADANEAAQHTYDIKRTIADRIADVAAVPIEQGVEAVSTRLGPAGPFAEALAGAGIDAAREGIITGIIGDEPEAQRVPLPDPKLIAIAGERQILDDMLQAAAANGYRDESLTPIGVDGQPVPVSLTAGTNPGWLATFTRFIGSDAADFASDYGTNYKIGVGDDVAKELTQLEIWLTGNQ
;
A
#
# COMPACT_ATOMS: atom_id res chain seq x y z
N MET A 1 -10.12 23.33 2.44
CA MET A 1 -11.40 24.00 2.73
C MET A 1 -11.15 25.08 3.76
N VAL A 2 -11.24 26.34 3.34
CA VAL A 2 -10.99 27.55 4.14
C VAL A 2 -12.10 27.74 5.17
N SER A 3 -11.71 27.97 6.42
CA SER A 3 -12.59 28.24 7.56
C SER A 3 -12.86 29.74 7.75
N ILE A 4 -13.93 30.08 8.47
CA ILE A 4 -14.21 31.47 8.87
C ILE A 4 -13.05 32.04 9.70
N GLY A 5 -12.45 31.22 10.56
CA GLY A 5 -11.27 31.58 11.35
C GLY A 5 -10.06 31.95 10.48
N GLU A 6 -9.87 31.28 9.34
CA GLU A 6 -8.81 31.61 8.37
C GLU A 6 -9.10 32.91 7.62
N ILE A 7 -10.34 33.11 7.14
CA ILE A 7 -10.75 34.36 6.46
C ILE A 7 -10.53 35.58 7.37
N ARG A 8 -10.79 35.45 8.68
CA ARG A 8 -10.51 36.52 9.66
C ARG A 8 -9.03 36.90 9.70
N ARG A 9 -8.13 35.91 9.60
CA ARG A 9 -6.68 36.06 9.71
C ARG A 9 -6.02 36.59 8.43
N TRP A 10 -6.67 36.49 7.27
CA TRP A 10 -6.11 37.01 6.01
C TRP A 10 -5.77 38.49 6.10
N ASP A 11 -4.60 38.88 5.62
CA ASP A 11 -4.06 40.24 5.75
C ASP A 11 -3.96 40.93 4.37
N PRO A 12 -4.94 41.76 3.99
CA PRO A 12 -4.90 42.49 2.72
C PRO A 12 -3.81 43.58 2.69
N ASP A 13 -3.32 44.04 3.85
CA ASP A 13 -2.23 45.02 3.92
C ASP A 13 -0.90 44.36 3.54
N ALA A 14 -0.68 43.10 3.94
CA ALA A 14 0.49 42.32 3.50
C ALA A 14 0.54 42.16 1.97
N LEU A 15 -0.60 41.94 1.30
CA LEU A 15 -0.67 41.93 -0.17
C LEU A 15 -0.38 43.31 -0.77
N SER A 16 -0.83 44.38 -0.10
CA SER A 16 -0.52 45.76 -0.52
C SER A 16 1.00 46.06 -0.44
N ASP A 17 1.68 45.53 0.57
CA ASP A 17 3.13 45.64 0.71
C ASP A 17 3.87 44.91 -0.42
N VAL A 18 3.39 43.74 -0.84
CA VAL A 18 3.94 43.01 -1.99
C VAL A 18 3.79 43.83 -3.28
N VAL A 19 2.60 44.40 -3.54
CA VAL A 19 2.37 45.29 -4.69
C VAL A 19 3.32 46.49 -4.69
N SER A 20 3.54 47.11 -3.52
CA SER A 20 4.47 48.23 -3.36
C SER A 20 5.93 47.85 -3.69
N ARG A 21 6.37 46.66 -3.26
CA ARG A 21 7.71 46.12 -3.58
C ARG A 21 7.86 45.83 -5.06
N LEU A 22 6.86 45.22 -5.69
CA LEU A 22 6.85 44.95 -7.14
C LEU A 22 6.92 46.25 -7.95
N ASN A 23 6.19 47.29 -7.55
CA ASN A 23 6.26 48.61 -8.19
C ASN A 23 7.65 49.26 -8.07
N THR A 24 8.30 49.09 -6.91
CA THR A 24 9.67 49.58 -6.69
C THR A 24 10.68 48.85 -7.57
N GLN A 25 10.56 47.53 -7.68
CA GLN A 25 11.43 46.72 -8.55
C GLN A 25 11.21 47.05 -10.03
N ASN A 26 9.96 47.17 -10.47
CA ASN A 26 9.63 47.51 -11.85
C ASN A 26 10.18 48.90 -12.24
N SER A 27 10.12 49.87 -11.31
CA SER A 27 10.70 51.20 -11.52
C SER A 27 12.23 51.16 -11.62
N THR A 28 12.88 50.30 -10.84
CA THR A 28 14.33 50.05 -10.92
C THR A 28 14.70 49.44 -12.27
N ALA A 29 13.95 48.44 -12.74
CA ALA A 29 14.18 47.79 -14.02
C ALA A 29 13.99 48.76 -15.21
N LEU A 30 12.94 49.58 -15.21
CA LEU A 30 12.73 50.67 -16.17
C LEU A 30 13.92 51.63 -16.23
N THR A 31 14.47 51.98 -15.06
CA THR A 31 15.65 52.87 -14.99
C THR A 31 16.87 52.18 -15.61
N LEU A 32 17.09 50.90 -15.29
CA LEU A 32 18.19 50.11 -15.83
C LEU A 32 18.07 49.92 -17.35
N GLU A 33 16.88 49.65 -17.88
CA GLU A 33 16.62 49.55 -19.32
C GLU A 33 17.02 50.84 -20.03
N GLY A 34 16.60 52.00 -19.50
CA GLY A 34 16.99 53.31 -20.03
C GLY A 34 18.51 53.54 -20.01
N GLU A 35 19.18 53.19 -18.91
CA GLU A 35 20.64 53.29 -18.81
C GLU A 35 21.36 52.37 -19.80
N LEU A 36 20.87 51.14 -19.99
CA LEU A 36 21.41 50.20 -20.95
C LEU A 36 21.18 50.68 -22.39
N ALA A 37 20.01 51.25 -22.69
CA ALA A 37 19.69 51.83 -24.00
C ALA A 37 20.65 52.97 -24.36
N ASP A 38 20.95 53.84 -23.40
CA ASP A 38 21.90 54.93 -23.59
C ASP A 38 23.34 54.42 -23.74
N ARG A 39 23.77 53.44 -22.95
CA ARG A 39 25.11 52.86 -23.04
C ARG A 39 25.31 52.00 -24.29
N GLY A 40 24.26 51.38 -24.80
CA GLY A 40 24.28 50.53 -26.01
C GLY A 40 24.55 51.29 -27.30
N LYS A 41 24.44 52.62 -27.33
CA LYS A 41 24.67 53.44 -28.53
C LYS A 41 26.10 53.34 -29.06
N LEU A 42 27.09 53.20 -28.16
CA LEU A 42 28.52 52.97 -28.47
C LEU A 42 29.06 53.68 -29.73
N GLU A 43 28.66 54.95 -29.97
CA GLU A 43 28.77 55.65 -31.27
C GLU A 43 30.20 55.88 -31.79
N MET A 44 31.22 55.64 -30.95
CA MET A 44 32.63 55.83 -31.30
C MET A 44 33.43 54.51 -31.31
N TRP A 45 32.77 53.36 -31.14
CA TRP A 45 33.40 52.04 -31.10
C TRP A 45 32.93 51.16 -32.25
N ASP A 46 33.60 51.32 -33.39
CA ASP A 46 33.33 50.56 -34.62
C ASP A 46 34.17 49.27 -34.71
N GLY A 47 33.69 48.32 -35.53
CA GLY A 47 34.33 47.02 -35.79
C GLY A 47 33.69 45.85 -35.01
N GLU A 48 34.16 44.63 -35.28
CA GLU A 48 33.57 43.38 -34.73
C GLU A 48 33.43 43.36 -33.21
N THR A 49 34.40 43.94 -32.47
CA THR A 49 34.33 44.04 -31.00
C THR A 49 33.22 44.99 -30.54
N GLY A 50 33.00 46.10 -31.26
CA GLY A 50 31.91 47.04 -30.98
C GLY A 50 30.55 46.43 -31.30
N ASP A 51 30.44 45.66 -32.40
CA ASP A 51 29.23 44.91 -32.76
C ASP A 51 28.89 43.84 -31.71
N ALA A 52 29.90 43.09 -31.23
CA ALA A 52 29.72 42.08 -30.18
C ALA A 52 29.27 42.72 -28.84
N ALA A 53 29.84 43.87 -28.47
CA ALA A 53 29.45 44.61 -27.28
C ALA A 53 28.01 45.13 -27.37
N ARG A 54 27.58 45.66 -28.53
CA ARG A 54 26.18 46.06 -28.78
C ARG A 54 25.24 44.87 -28.69
N GLY A 55 25.57 43.74 -29.33
CA GLY A 55 24.76 42.52 -29.24
C GLY A 55 24.62 41.96 -27.82
N ALA A 56 25.67 42.07 -26.99
CA ALA A 56 25.60 41.69 -25.58
C ALA A 56 24.71 42.63 -24.76
N ILE A 57 24.79 43.95 -24.99
CA ILE A 57 23.92 44.94 -24.31
C ILE A 57 22.46 44.77 -24.74
N GLU A 58 22.19 44.56 -26.04
CA GLU A 58 20.84 44.28 -26.55
C GLU A 58 20.25 43.00 -25.94
N LYS A 59 21.07 41.98 -25.69
CA LYS A 59 20.64 40.77 -24.99
C LYS A 59 20.20 41.09 -23.56
N VAL A 60 21.02 41.82 -22.80
CA VAL A 60 20.68 42.21 -21.43
C VAL A 60 19.46 43.14 -21.40
N GLN A 61 19.28 44.02 -22.39
CA GLN A 61 18.07 44.84 -22.52
C GLN A 61 16.82 43.98 -22.72
N ARG A 62 16.87 42.97 -23.60
CA ARG A 62 15.76 42.01 -23.76
C ARG A 62 15.47 41.26 -22.47
N ASP A 63 16.51 40.88 -21.73
CA ASP A 63 16.37 40.19 -20.43
C ASP A 63 15.68 41.10 -19.39
N VAL A 64 16.07 42.38 -19.31
CA VAL A 64 15.43 43.37 -18.41
C VAL A 64 13.99 43.67 -18.82
N GLY A 65 13.73 43.80 -20.13
CA GLY A 65 12.38 44.00 -20.65
C GLY A 65 11.45 42.82 -20.33
N SER A 66 11.95 41.58 -20.51
CA SER A 66 11.24 40.38 -20.08
C SER A 66 10.96 40.42 -18.57
N HIS A 67 11.96 40.73 -17.73
CA HIS A 67 11.79 40.84 -16.28
C HIS A 67 10.72 41.86 -15.86
N MET A 68 10.58 42.98 -16.58
CA MET A 68 9.53 43.97 -16.34
C MET A 68 8.13 43.43 -16.66
N GLU A 69 7.99 42.67 -17.74
CA GLU A 69 6.73 41.98 -18.07
C GLU A 69 6.35 40.99 -16.97
N MET A 70 7.33 40.28 -16.39
CA MET A 70 7.14 39.38 -15.23
C MET A 70 6.57 40.12 -14.02
N LEU A 71 7.24 41.20 -13.61
CA LEU A 71 6.86 41.98 -12.45
C LEU A 71 5.46 42.58 -12.62
N ALA A 72 5.09 42.95 -13.85
CA ALA A 72 3.76 43.46 -14.17
C ALA A 72 2.68 42.37 -14.08
N ALA A 73 2.95 41.14 -14.54
CA ALA A 73 2.02 40.02 -14.47
C ALA A 73 1.77 39.60 -13.01
N VAL A 74 2.83 39.42 -12.22
CA VAL A 74 2.73 39.06 -10.79
C VAL A 74 2.00 40.15 -10.02
N ARG A 75 2.30 41.42 -10.30
CA ARG A 75 1.60 42.55 -9.68
C ARG A 75 0.10 42.47 -9.94
N LYS A 76 -0.31 42.25 -11.19
CA LYS A 76 -1.72 42.17 -11.56
C LYS A 76 -2.46 41.04 -10.83
N ALA A 77 -1.83 39.87 -10.71
CA ALA A 77 -2.40 38.73 -9.97
C ALA A 77 -2.57 39.03 -8.47
N VAL A 78 -1.55 39.64 -7.85
CA VAL A 78 -1.59 40.04 -6.43
C VAL A 78 -2.62 41.14 -6.19
N GLU A 79 -2.76 42.10 -7.12
CA GLU A 79 -3.79 43.15 -7.05
C GLU A 79 -5.21 42.57 -7.10
N ALA A 80 -5.48 41.64 -8.01
CA ALA A 80 -6.78 40.97 -8.09
C ALA A 80 -7.09 40.18 -6.80
N THR A 81 -6.14 39.36 -6.33
CA THR A 81 -6.27 38.58 -5.09
C THR A 81 -6.55 39.49 -3.89
N LYS A 82 -5.85 40.63 -3.81
CA LYS A 82 -6.07 41.62 -2.76
C LYS A 82 -7.51 42.16 -2.78
N ASP A 83 -8.01 42.54 -3.96
CA ASP A 83 -9.36 43.08 -4.10
C ASP A 83 -10.43 42.04 -3.70
N ASP A 84 -10.23 40.77 -4.05
CA ASP A 84 -11.13 39.67 -3.69
C ASP A 84 -11.11 39.37 -2.18
N VAL A 85 -9.92 39.34 -1.56
CA VAL A 85 -9.77 39.20 -0.11
C VAL A 85 -10.45 40.34 0.64
N VAL A 86 -10.29 41.59 0.17
CA VAL A 86 -10.95 42.77 0.76
C VAL A 86 -12.47 42.63 0.66
N ALA A 87 -13.00 42.21 -0.49
CA ALA A 87 -14.43 41.98 -0.67
C ALA A 87 -14.96 40.89 0.27
N LEU A 88 -14.29 39.72 0.34
CA LEU A 88 -14.71 38.62 1.21
C LEU A 88 -14.71 39.01 2.69
N LYS A 89 -13.68 39.72 3.15
CA LYS A 89 -13.62 40.20 4.54
C LYS A 89 -14.72 41.22 4.85
N SER A 90 -15.06 42.07 3.88
CA SER A 90 -16.20 43.00 4.03
C SER A 90 -17.52 42.22 4.18
N ASP A 91 -17.72 41.17 3.40
CA ASP A 91 -18.92 40.33 3.46
C ASP A 91 -19.00 39.56 4.79
N LEU A 92 -17.87 39.04 5.30
CA LEU A 92 -17.80 38.41 6.61
C LEU A 92 -18.20 39.37 7.73
N VAL A 93 -17.66 40.59 7.73
CA VAL A 93 -18.02 41.62 8.73
C VAL A 93 -19.51 41.97 8.63
N ALA A 94 -20.08 42.04 7.43
CA ALA A 94 -21.52 42.27 7.27
C ALA A 94 -22.35 41.12 7.85
N LEU A 95 -21.95 39.87 7.60
CA LEU A 95 -22.60 38.67 8.13
C LEU A 95 -22.52 38.59 9.66
N GLU A 96 -21.35 38.85 10.25
CA GLU A 96 -21.15 38.88 11.70
C GLU A 96 -21.99 39.97 12.38
N ASN A 97 -22.10 41.15 11.77
CA ASN A 97 -22.95 42.22 12.27
C ASN A 97 -24.45 41.84 12.20
N ALA A 98 -24.87 41.17 11.14
CA ALA A 98 -26.24 40.67 11.01
C ALA A 98 -26.54 39.60 12.07
N ALA A 99 -25.68 38.59 12.19
CA ALA A 99 -25.80 37.55 13.22
C ALA A 99 -25.84 38.14 14.63
N GLY A 100 -24.96 39.11 14.92
CA GLY A 100 -24.90 39.79 16.21
C GLY A 100 -26.16 40.60 16.53
N ALA A 101 -26.74 41.30 15.54
CA ALA A 101 -28.00 42.04 15.70
C ALA A 101 -29.17 41.11 16.10
N ASP A 102 -29.12 39.86 15.66
CA ASP A 102 -30.14 38.84 15.91
C ASP A 102 -29.80 37.90 17.09
N GLY A 103 -28.72 38.19 17.83
CA GLY A 103 -28.35 37.46 19.03
C GLY A 103 -27.64 36.13 18.78
N PHE A 104 -26.93 36.02 17.66
CA PHE A 104 -26.08 34.88 17.31
C PHE A 104 -24.60 35.30 17.22
N ALA A 105 -23.70 34.33 17.33
CA ALA A 105 -22.28 34.46 17.04
C ALA A 105 -21.84 33.37 16.05
N ILE A 106 -20.86 33.68 15.21
CA ILE A 106 -20.30 32.75 14.22
C ILE A 106 -18.93 32.27 14.71
N GLY A 107 -18.77 30.97 14.90
CA GLY A 107 -17.54 30.29 15.28
C GLY A 107 -16.49 30.31 14.16
N ASP A 108 -15.25 29.97 14.49
CA ASP A 108 -14.15 29.89 13.52
C ASP A 108 -14.38 28.78 12.47
N ASP A 109 -15.10 27.73 12.84
CA ASP A 109 -15.51 26.60 11.98
C ASP A 109 -16.81 26.87 11.20
N GLY A 110 -17.38 28.07 11.31
CA GLY A 110 -18.67 28.42 10.72
C GLY A 110 -19.89 28.00 11.55
N SER A 111 -19.71 27.40 12.74
CA SER A 111 -20.81 27.05 13.64
C SER A 111 -21.55 28.29 14.14
N ILE A 112 -22.87 28.21 14.30
CA ILE A 112 -23.70 29.32 14.80
C ILE A 112 -24.03 29.07 16.28
N ALA A 113 -23.52 29.95 17.15
CA ALA A 113 -23.79 29.92 18.58
C ALA A 113 -24.88 30.91 18.94
N ASN A 114 -25.87 30.45 19.68
CA ASN A 114 -26.94 31.30 20.21
C ASN A 114 -26.47 32.03 21.48
N LEU A 115 -26.42 33.36 21.43
CA LEU A 115 -25.96 34.20 22.54
C LEU A 115 -27.06 34.51 23.57
N TRP A 116 -28.33 34.30 23.21
CA TRP A 116 -29.47 34.53 24.09
C TRP A 116 -29.92 33.21 24.72
N GLY A 117 -29.30 32.88 25.85
CA GLY A 117 -29.80 31.87 26.77
C GLY A 117 -31.03 32.40 27.54
N TYR A 118 -32.19 32.50 26.88
CA TYR A 118 -33.43 32.73 27.61
C TYR A 118 -33.93 31.38 28.17
N PRO A 119 -34.05 31.21 29.50
CA PRO A 119 -34.83 30.11 30.05
C PRO A 119 -36.28 30.29 29.57
N ALA A 120 -36.91 29.20 29.13
CA ALA A 120 -38.31 29.19 28.74
C ALA A 120 -39.15 29.90 29.81
N SER A 121 -39.73 31.06 29.48
CA SER A 121 -40.66 31.74 30.39
C SER A 121 -41.88 30.83 30.55
N PRO A 122 -42.24 30.36 31.76
CA PRO A 122 -43.30 29.36 31.94
C PRO A 122 -44.73 29.87 31.65
N SER A 123 -44.92 31.07 31.08
CA SER A 123 -46.20 31.79 31.15
C SER A 123 -46.88 32.16 29.83
N ASP A 124 -46.38 31.80 28.65
CA ASP A 124 -47.04 32.16 27.38
C ASP A 124 -47.41 30.94 26.53
N ASP A 125 -48.57 31.03 25.86
CA ASP A 125 -49.18 30.03 24.99
C ASP A 125 -48.15 29.23 24.17
N GLY A 126 -48.13 27.90 24.33
CA GLY A 126 -47.15 27.01 23.67
C GLY A 126 -47.10 27.11 22.14
N GLY A 127 -48.12 27.69 21.50
CA GLY A 127 -48.12 28.01 20.06
C GLY A 127 -47.22 29.20 19.68
N HIS A 128 -47.15 30.25 20.51
CA HIS A 128 -46.32 31.43 20.23
C HIS A 128 -44.83 31.11 20.38
N GLN A 129 -44.46 30.38 21.44
CA GLN A 129 -43.07 29.97 21.67
C GLN A 129 -42.56 29.02 20.57
N THR A 130 -43.42 28.13 20.06
CA THR A 130 -43.08 27.25 18.94
C THR A 130 -42.79 28.05 17.67
N ALA A 131 -43.67 29.02 17.32
CA ALA A 131 -43.45 29.90 16.17
C ALA A 131 -42.18 30.74 16.28
N VAL A 132 -41.85 31.25 17.47
CA VAL A 132 -40.60 31.98 17.73
C VAL A 132 -39.38 31.06 17.57
N ASN A 133 -39.43 29.84 18.11
CA ASN A 133 -38.34 28.87 17.99
C ASN A 133 -38.14 28.41 16.53
N ASP A 134 -39.22 28.22 15.76
CA ASP A 134 -39.14 27.81 14.37
C ASP A 134 -38.61 28.93 13.46
N ALA A 135 -39.07 30.17 13.67
CA ALA A 135 -38.50 31.33 12.98
C ALA A 135 -37.00 31.50 13.29
N ARG A 136 -36.61 31.22 14.53
CA ARG A 136 -35.21 31.30 14.97
C ARG A 136 -34.34 30.21 14.34
N ARG A 137 -34.81 28.96 14.26
CA ARG A 137 -34.13 27.88 13.55
C ARG A 137 -34.05 28.12 12.05
N ALA A 138 -35.06 28.75 11.46
CA ALA A 138 -35.01 29.15 10.05
C ALA A 138 -33.88 30.17 9.83
N HIS A 139 -33.78 31.18 10.69
CA HIS A 139 -32.71 32.19 10.63
C HIS A 139 -31.32 31.59 10.88
N GLU A 140 -31.20 30.68 11.84
CA GLU A 140 -29.95 29.95 12.11
C GLU A 140 -29.46 29.18 10.88
N ARG A 141 -30.38 28.53 10.14
CA ARG A 141 -30.03 27.86 8.87
C ARG A 141 -29.58 28.84 7.79
N GLU A 142 -30.22 30.00 7.68
CA GLU A 142 -29.80 31.05 6.73
C GLU A 142 -28.37 31.55 7.06
N LEU A 143 -28.03 31.70 8.33
CA LEU A 143 -26.68 32.08 8.76
C LEU A 143 -25.65 30.98 8.49
N VAL A 144 -25.99 29.71 8.70
CA VAL A 144 -25.12 28.56 8.33
C VAL A 144 -24.88 28.52 6.83
N GLU A 145 -25.92 28.70 6.01
CA GLU A 145 -25.80 28.71 4.55
C GLU A 145 -24.95 29.90 4.06
N ALA A 146 -25.12 31.08 4.66
CA ALA A 146 -24.31 32.25 4.37
C ALA A 146 -22.84 32.05 4.77
N ALA A 147 -22.56 31.46 5.93
CA ALA A 147 -21.20 31.14 6.37
C ALA A 147 -20.53 30.13 5.43
N ASN A 148 -21.24 29.06 5.04
CA ASN A 148 -20.75 28.08 4.07
C ASN A 148 -20.47 28.73 2.70
N THR A 149 -21.32 29.67 2.27
CA THR A 149 -21.10 30.41 1.01
C THR A 149 -19.81 31.23 1.05
N LEU A 150 -19.48 31.85 2.20
CA LEU A 150 -18.22 32.58 2.36
C LEU A 150 -17.01 31.64 2.37
N MET A 151 -17.12 30.46 2.99
CA MET A 151 -16.05 29.44 2.98
C MET A 151 -15.77 28.93 1.56
N VAL A 152 -16.81 28.60 0.79
CA VAL A 152 -16.68 28.20 -0.62
C VAL A 152 -16.05 29.30 -1.48
N ARG A 153 -16.43 30.57 -1.26
CA ARG A 153 -15.77 31.70 -1.93
C ARG A 153 -14.32 31.87 -1.47
N GLY A 154 -14.01 31.59 -0.21
CA GLY A 154 -12.64 31.54 0.31
C GLY A 154 -11.79 30.53 -0.44
N ASP A 155 -12.27 29.29 -0.58
CA ASP A 155 -11.62 28.26 -1.39
C ASP A 155 -11.43 28.72 -2.85
N THR A 156 -12.47 29.32 -3.45
CA THR A 156 -12.40 29.85 -4.82
C THR A 156 -11.30 30.91 -4.96
N ILE A 157 -11.14 31.81 -3.98
CA ILE A 157 -10.10 32.84 -4.01
C ILE A 157 -8.71 32.21 -3.86
N GLU A 158 -8.53 31.20 -3.00
CA GLU A 158 -7.24 30.49 -2.91
C GLU A 158 -6.90 29.81 -4.25
N ASP A 159 -7.85 29.12 -4.86
CA ASP A 159 -7.67 28.45 -6.15
C ASP A 159 -7.38 29.43 -7.29
N GLU A 160 -8.19 30.50 -7.42
CA GLU A 160 -8.04 31.51 -8.46
C GLU A 160 -6.77 32.35 -8.27
N SER A 161 -6.39 32.66 -7.04
CA SER A 161 -5.14 33.37 -6.75
C SER A 161 -3.91 32.51 -7.02
N ALA A 162 -3.94 31.22 -6.67
CA ALA A 162 -2.90 30.28 -7.04
C ALA A 162 -2.79 30.16 -8.57
N ALA A 163 -3.91 29.98 -9.27
CA ALA A 163 -3.93 29.93 -10.74
C ALA A 163 -3.40 31.22 -11.38
N ALA A 164 -3.83 32.40 -10.92
CA ALA A 164 -3.37 33.69 -11.43
C ALA A 164 -1.88 33.94 -11.15
N MET A 165 -1.37 33.49 -10.00
CA MET A 165 0.07 33.53 -9.70
C MET A 165 0.84 32.58 -10.61
N LEU A 166 0.31 31.38 -10.90
CA LEU A 166 0.93 30.44 -11.83
C LEU A 166 0.92 30.96 -13.27
N ASP A 167 -0.16 31.58 -13.73
CA ASP A 167 -0.24 32.27 -15.03
C ASP A 167 0.78 33.41 -15.13
N ALA A 168 0.96 34.16 -14.04
CA ALA A 168 1.95 35.22 -13.96
C ALA A 168 3.38 34.67 -13.96
N ILE A 169 3.62 33.55 -13.28
CA ILE A 169 4.89 32.80 -13.29
C ILE A 169 5.16 32.23 -14.69
N ASP A 170 4.12 31.76 -15.39
CA ASP A 170 4.17 31.25 -16.75
C ASP A 170 4.57 32.33 -17.74
N ALA A 171 3.80 33.42 -17.77
CA ALA A 171 4.11 34.58 -18.59
C ALA A 171 5.52 35.13 -18.29
N ALA A 172 6.03 34.86 -17.09
CA ALA A 172 7.35 35.25 -16.64
C ALA A 172 8.46 34.20 -16.84
N GLY A 173 8.16 32.92 -17.10
CA GLY A 173 9.16 31.85 -17.12
C GLY A 173 10.05 31.82 -15.87
N ILE A 174 9.49 31.94 -14.65
CA ILE A 174 10.25 31.93 -13.39
C ILE A 174 10.24 30.54 -12.74
N GLY A 175 11.41 30.07 -12.32
CA GLY A 175 11.58 28.83 -11.58
C GLY A 175 11.43 28.98 -10.09
N ARG A 176 11.38 27.83 -9.43
CA ARG A 176 11.10 27.70 -8.00
C ARG A 176 12.11 28.36 -7.07
N ASP A 177 13.30 28.70 -7.58
CA ASP A 177 14.34 29.46 -6.87
C ASP A 177 14.27 30.98 -7.10
N GLY A 178 13.20 31.47 -7.76
CA GLY A 178 13.00 32.88 -8.09
C GLY A 178 13.90 33.37 -9.23
N LYS A 179 14.58 32.48 -9.95
CA LYS A 179 15.34 32.82 -11.16
C LYS A 179 14.49 32.60 -12.41
N PRO A 180 14.69 33.40 -13.46
CA PRO A 180 14.12 33.08 -14.78
C PRO A 180 14.61 31.70 -15.22
N ILE A 181 13.71 30.73 -15.41
CA ILE A 181 14.01 29.55 -16.22
C ILE A 181 13.77 29.96 -17.67
N LEU A 182 14.77 30.64 -18.24
CA LEU A 182 14.77 30.96 -19.66
C LEU A 182 14.64 29.66 -20.45
N GLY A 183 13.50 29.51 -21.14
CA GLY A 183 13.23 28.42 -22.06
C GLY A 183 12.66 27.15 -21.44
N VAL A 184 11.72 27.19 -20.49
CA VAL A 184 10.78 26.07 -20.28
C VAL A 184 9.57 26.32 -21.19
N ASN A 185 9.54 25.68 -22.34
CA ASN A 185 8.44 25.73 -23.28
C ASN A 185 8.49 24.50 -24.20
N ALA A 186 7.54 24.41 -25.14
CA ALA A 186 7.45 23.28 -26.06
C ALA A 186 8.69 23.12 -26.98
N ASP A 187 9.31 24.22 -27.41
CA ASP A 187 10.44 24.15 -28.36
C ASP A 187 11.73 23.72 -27.69
N SER A 188 12.01 24.22 -26.49
CA SER A 188 13.13 23.73 -25.68
C SER A 188 12.89 22.29 -25.21
N GLY A 189 11.67 21.94 -24.78
CA GLY A 189 11.31 20.57 -24.45
C GLY A 189 11.60 19.64 -25.62
N ARG A 190 11.16 20.00 -26.83
CA ARG A 190 11.47 19.22 -28.05
C ARG A 190 12.98 19.08 -28.29
N SER A 191 13.73 20.16 -28.22
CA SER A 191 15.19 20.14 -28.43
C SER A 191 15.90 19.26 -27.39
N ASP A 192 15.52 19.40 -26.12
CA ASP A 192 16.13 18.66 -25.01
C ASP A 192 15.76 17.17 -25.07
N GLY A 193 14.54 16.85 -25.54
CA GLY A 193 14.11 15.47 -25.80
C GLY A 193 14.81 14.85 -27.00
N GLU A 194 15.13 15.63 -28.03
CA GLU A 194 15.98 15.16 -29.15
C GLU A 194 17.40 14.81 -28.67
N ASP A 195 17.98 15.62 -27.76
CA ASP A 195 19.28 15.33 -27.14
C ASP A 195 19.24 14.01 -26.33
N ALA A 196 18.15 13.78 -25.60
CA ALA A 196 17.95 12.58 -24.78
C ALA A 196 18.00 11.26 -25.58
N ARG A 197 17.77 11.27 -26.90
CA ARG A 197 17.81 10.07 -27.74
C ARG A 197 19.14 9.35 -27.74
N ASP A 198 20.22 10.09 -27.52
CA ASP A 198 21.57 9.53 -27.42
C ASP A 198 21.92 9.13 -25.97
N GLY A 199 20.93 9.13 -25.06
CA GLY A 199 21.07 8.80 -23.64
C GLY A 199 21.76 9.89 -22.82
N LEU A 200 21.90 11.11 -23.36
CA LEU A 200 22.60 12.23 -22.73
C LEU A 200 21.72 13.48 -22.72
N LEU A 201 21.82 14.26 -21.65
CA LEU A 201 21.24 15.60 -21.59
C LEU A 201 22.34 16.65 -21.52
N SER A 202 22.09 17.81 -22.13
CA SER A 202 22.91 18.99 -21.88
C SER A 202 22.69 19.51 -20.45
N GLU A 203 23.68 20.17 -19.85
CA GLU A 203 23.54 20.80 -18.52
C GLU A 203 22.32 21.74 -18.45
N ALA A 204 21.98 22.39 -19.57
CA ALA A 204 20.81 23.24 -19.67
C ALA A 204 19.50 22.45 -19.62
N ALA A 205 19.42 21.31 -20.34
CA ALA A 205 18.26 20.41 -20.32
C ALA A 205 18.04 19.82 -18.92
N GLU A 206 19.12 19.40 -18.25
CA GLU A 206 19.05 18.90 -16.88
C GLU A 206 18.54 19.96 -15.90
N ALA A 207 19.09 21.17 -15.97
CA ALA A 207 18.67 22.27 -15.12
C ALA A 207 17.19 22.63 -15.32
N ARG A 208 16.70 22.56 -16.57
CA ARG A 208 15.28 22.76 -16.88
C ARG A 208 14.42 21.65 -16.29
N LEU A 209 14.71 20.37 -16.52
CA LEU A 209 13.93 19.26 -15.95
C LEU A 209 13.84 19.35 -14.42
N LYS A 210 14.97 19.57 -13.74
CA LYS A 210 15.03 19.72 -12.28
C LYS A 210 14.18 20.89 -11.76
N SER A 211 14.05 21.95 -12.56
CA SER A 211 13.25 23.12 -12.19
C SER A 211 11.72 22.87 -12.24
N LEU A 212 11.29 21.74 -12.79
CA LEU A 212 9.89 21.33 -12.91
C LEU A 212 9.40 20.47 -11.74
N ASP A 213 10.26 20.19 -10.76
CA ASP A 213 9.91 19.36 -9.61
C ASP A 213 8.72 19.92 -8.82
N LEU A 214 7.79 19.03 -8.46
CA LEU A 214 6.65 19.34 -7.63
C LEU A 214 7.06 19.61 -6.18
N SER A 215 6.26 20.40 -5.46
CA SER A 215 6.50 20.67 -4.05
C SER A 215 6.17 19.50 -3.15
N ARG A 216 6.72 19.50 -1.93
CA ARG A 216 6.36 18.49 -0.93
C ARG A 216 4.84 18.50 -0.72
N ASP A 217 4.26 19.68 -0.56
CA ASP A 217 2.82 19.85 -0.36
C ASP A 217 2.02 19.38 -1.58
N GLN A 218 2.52 19.62 -2.81
CA GLN A 218 1.91 19.14 -4.05
C GLN A 218 2.01 17.61 -4.18
N LEU A 219 3.17 17.02 -3.86
CA LEU A 219 3.36 15.56 -3.87
C LEU A 219 2.46 14.89 -2.82
N ASP A 220 2.39 15.46 -1.62
CA ASP A 220 1.53 14.97 -0.55
C ASP A 220 0.04 15.13 -0.93
N ALA A 221 -0.33 16.18 -1.66
CA ALA A 221 -1.69 16.37 -2.20
C ALA A 221 -2.04 15.28 -3.24
N ILE A 222 -1.16 15.05 -4.23
CA ILE A 222 -1.35 13.97 -5.21
C ILE A 222 -1.44 12.61 -4.51
N ALA A 223 -0.61 12.36 -3.50
CA ALA A 223 -0.65 11.12 -2.73
C ALA A 223 -1.98 10.91 -1.97
N ARG A 224 -2.73 11.97 -1.69
CA ARG A 224 -4.10 11.92 -1.14
C ARG A 224 -5.20 11.92 -2.20
N GLY A 225 -4.84 11.83 -3.49
CA GLY A 225 -5.77 11.93 -4.61
C GLY A 225 -6.37 13.34 -4.79
N GLU A 226 -5.66 14.37 -4.33
CA GLU A 226 -6.02 15.77 -4.53
C GLU A 226 -5.39 16.30 -5.83
N GLN A 227 -6.09 17.22 -6.50
CA GLN A 227 -5.59 17.84 -7.73
C GLN A 227 -4.51 18.87 -7.42
N VAL A 228 -3.49 18.93 -8.28
CA VAL A 228 -2.42 19.91 -8.23
C VAL A 228 -2.38 20.71 -9.52
N ILE A 229 -2.28 22.03 -9.37
CA ILE A 229 -2.10 22.95 -10.50
C ILE A 229 -0.60 23.18 -10.72
N VAL A 230 -0.14 22.90 -11.94
CA VAL A 230 1.17 23.25 -12.49
C VAL A 230 1.00 24.25 -13.61
N THR A 231 2.09 24.84 -14.09
CA THR A 231 2.00 25.87 -15.11
C THR A 231 1.81 25.28 -16.53
N ASP A 232 1.19 26.02 -17.45
CA ASP A 232 0.99 25.62 -18.85
C ASP A 232 2.33 25.37 -19.57
N HIS A 233 3.35 26.18 -19.26
CA HIS A 233 4.68 26.00 -19.84
C HIS A 233 5.38 24.75 -19.31
N GLN A 234 5.24 24.43 -18.02
CA GLN A 234 5.76 23.19 -17.44
C GLN A 234 5.16 21.98 -18.15
N MET A 235 3.84 21.92 -18.27
CA MET A 235 3.14 20.81 -18.93
C MET A 235 3.52 20.71 -20.42
N SER A 236 3.58 21.84 -21.13
CA SER A 236 3.95 21.89 -22.54
C SER A 236 5.41 21.46 -22.80
N TYR A 237 6.32 21.82 -21.90
CA TYR A 237 7.71 21.38 -21.94
C TYR A 237 7.80 19.87 -21.74
N LEU A 238 7.22 19.32 -20.66
CA LEU A 238 7.30 17.88 -20.36
C LEU A 238 6.74 17.05 -21.51
N ARG A 239 5.57 17.44 -22.02
CA ARG A 239 4.96 16.76 -23.17
C ARG A 239 5.88 16.77 -24.39
N SER A 240 6.40 17.95 -24.76
CA SER A 240 7.26 18.07 -25.94
C SER A 240 8.60 17.35 -25.77
N PHE A 241 9.12 17.33 -24.53
CA PHE A 241 10.33 16.59 -24.16
C PHE A 241 10.14 15.08 -24.34
N PHE A 242 9.14 14.49 -23.71
CA PHE A 242 8.92 13.05 -23.82
C PHE A 242 8.47 12.63 -25.22
N ASP A 243 7.64 13.43 -25.91
CA ASP A 243 7.25 13.17 -27.31
C ASP A 243 8.47 13.16 -28.25
N ALA A 244 9.43 14.05 -28.01
CA ALA A 244 10.66 14.12 -28.80
C ALA A 244 11.64 13.00 -28.45
N ALA A 245 11.84 12.71 -27.16
CA ALA A 245 12.70 11.61 -26.72
C ALA A 245 12.19 10.25 -27.21
N GLY A 246 10.87 10.03 -27.17
CA GLY A 246 10.25 8.73 -27.43
C GLY A 246 10.67 7.67 -26.41
N LYS A 247 10.16 6.45 -26.56
CA LYS A 247 10.55 5.31 -25.69
C LYS A 247 12.06 5.11 -25.68
N ASP A 248 12.69 5.05 -26.85
CA ASP A 248 14.11 4.69 -26.97
C ASP A 248 15.01 5.71 -26.27
N GLY A 249 14.73 7.02 -26.39
CA GLY A 249 15.50 8.05 -25.68
C GLY A 249 15.30 8.02 -24.17
N ILE A 250 14.07 7.76 -23.71
CA ILE A 250 13.75 7.65 -22.28
C ILE A 250 14.46 6.45 -21.66
N LEU A 251 14.48 5.31 -22.34
CA LEU A 251 15.19 4.12 -21.88
C LEU A 251 16.72 4.31 -21.96
N ALA A 252 17.23 4.97 -22.99
CA ALA A 252 18.65 5.27 -23.12
C ALA A 252 19.16 6.18 -21.97
N LEU A 253 18.33 7.09 -21.46
CA LEU A 253 18.67 7.90 -20.29
C LEU A 253 18.89 7.03 -19.04
N ALA A 254 18.09 5.97 -18.86
CA ALA A 254 18.18 5.05 -17.73
C ALA A 254 19.37 4.09 -17.81
N ASP A 255 19.66 3.58 -19.02
CA ASP A 255 20.72 2.60 -19.25
C ASP A 255 22.13 3.23 -19.31
N ASN A 256 22.24 4.54 -19.56
CA ASN A 256 23.55 5.17 -19.74
C ASN A 256 24.41 5.11 -18.45
N PRO A 257 25.58 4.45 -18.47
CA PRO A 257 26.47 4.34 -17.31
C PRO A 257 26.96 5.70 -16.80
N ALA A 258 27.09 6.70 -17.69
CA ALA A 258 27.45 8.06 -17.30
C ALA A 258 26.38 8.71 -16.40
N ASN A 259 25.14 8.24 -16.48
CA ASN A 259 24.02 8.66 -15.62
C ASN A 259 23.95 7.83 -14.32
N ASN A 260 24.71 6.73 -14.21
CA ASN A 260 24.72 5.81 -13.06
C ASN A 260 25.94 5.97 -12.13
N ASP A 261 27.04 6.57 -12.62
CA ASP A 261 28.30 6.78 -11.88
C ASP A 261 28.48 8.24 -11.41
N GLY A 262 27.80 8.62 -10.31
CA GLY A 262 28.02 9.90 -9.61
C GLY A 262 26.75 10.49 -8.96
N ASN A 263 26.92 11.39 -7.98
CA ASN A 263 25.77 12.03 -7.31
C ASN A 263 24.97 12.97 -8.24
N ASP A 264 25.63 13.68 -9.17
CA ASP A 264 24.94 14.60 -10.11
C ASP A 264 24.22 13.83 -11.23
N ALA A 265 24.76 12.70 -11.67
CA ALA A 265 24.23 11.82 -12.71
C ALA A 265 22.86 11.19 -12.32
N ARG A 266 22.74 10.75 -11.06
CA ARG A 266 21.47 10.24 -10.49
C ARG A 266 20.35 11.28 -10.45
N THR A 267 20.70 12.58 -10.37
CA THR A 267 19.68 13.64 -10.34
C THR A 267 18.99 13.84 -11.69
N THR A 268 19.60 13.40 -12.79
CA THR A 268 19.03 13.55 -14.13
C THR A 268 18.00 12.46 -14.43
N VAL A 269 18.33 11.20 -14.12
CA VAL A 269 17.40 10.07 -14.22
C VAL A 269 16.20 10.30 -13.29
N ALA A 270 16.45 10.75 -12.06
CA ALA A 270 15.41 11.14 -11.11
C ALA A 270 14.48 12.22 -11.67
N ALA A 271 15.04 13.29 -12.26
CA ALA A 271 14.23 14.38 -12.82
C ALA A 271 13.41 13.93 -14.04
N ALA A 272 13.96 13.05 -14.89
CA ALA A 272 13.21 12.45 -15.99
C ALA A 272 12.07 11.56 -15.48
N ALA A 273 12.32 10.72 -14.47
CA ALA A 273 11.30 9.88 -13.84
C ALA A 273 10.19 10.74 -13.18
N ALA A 274 10.57 11.75 -12.40
CA ALA A 274 9.67 12.72 -11.79
C ALA A 274 8.80 13.44 -12.84
N GLY A 275 9.41 13.91 -13.93
CA GLY A 275 8.69 14.55 -15.04
C GLY A 275 7.72 13.60 -15.73
N LEU A 276 8.08 12.32 -15.91
CA LEU A 276 7.24 11.31 -16.54
C LEU A 276 6.04 10.97 -15.65
N LEU A 277 6.26 10.82 -14.34
CA LEU A 277 5.20 10.59 -13.34
C LEU A 277 4.28 11.81 -13.22
N THR A 278 4.83 13.04 -13.32
CA THR A 278 4.03 14.27 -13.34
C THR A 278 3.16 14.37 -14.59
N LEU A 279 3.73 14.13 -15.79
CA LEU A 279 2.99 14.20 -17.06
C LEU A 279 1.91 13.12 -17.15
N SER A 280 2.17 11.92 -16.63
CA SER A 280 1.25 10.79 -16.68
C SER A 280 0.15 10.82 -15.63
N ASN A 281 0.17 11.79 -14.70
CA ASN A 281 -0.77 11.88 -13.60
C ASN A 281 -1.93 12.83 -13.93
N GLU A 282 -3.14 12.27 -13.99
CA GLU A 282 -4.39 12.98 -14.27
C GLU A 282 -4.85 13.96 -13.19
N ASP A 283 -4.33 13.85 -11.96
CA ASP A 283 -4.54 14.85 -10.90
C ASP A 283 -3.66 16.09 -11.10
N VAL A 284 -2.69 16.06 -12.02
CA VAL A 284 -1.91 17.24 -12.42
C VAL A 284 -2.65 18.00 -13.52
N ARG A 285 -2.94 19.28 -13.28
CA ARG A 285 -3.69 20.15 -14.20
C ARG A 285 -3.01 21.49 -14.39
N THR A 286 -3.43 22.24 -15.39
CA THR A 286 -2.98 23.61 -15.63
C THR A 286 -4.12 24.62 -15.51
N PRO A 287 -3.84 25.92 -15.35
CA PRO A 287 -4.88 26.97 -15.35
C PRO A 287 -5.73 26.97 -16.62
N SER A 288 -5.16 26.61 -17.78
CA SER A 288 -5.90 26.44 -19.05
C SER A 288 -6.72 25.15 -19.13
N ASN A 289 -6.83 24.41 -18.02
CA ASN A 289 -7.59 23.18 -17.88
C ASN A 289 -7.04 22.01 -18.71
N GLN A 290 -5.76 22.04 -19.05
CA GLN A 290 -5.07 20.84 -19.54
C GLN A 290 -4.81 19.91 -18.38
N THR A 291 -4.83 18.61 -18.64
CA THR A 291 -4.55 17.58 -17.63
C THR A 291 -3.36 16.75 -18.09
N GLY A 292 -2.61 16.25 -17.12
CA GLY A 292 -1.77 15.07 -17.32
C GLY A 292 -2.63 13.84 -17.60
N GLY A 293 -1.97 12.70 -17.68
CA GLY A 293 -2.62 11.39 -17.85
C GLY A 293 -1.77 10.42 -18.67
N PHE A 294 -2.06 9.13 -18.52
CA PHE A 294 -1.37 8.08 -19.26
C PHE A 294 -1.43 8.27 -20.78
N ASP A 295 -2.50 8.87 -21.31
CA ASP A 295 -2.67 9.17 -22.72
C ASP A 295 -1.74 10.29 -23.24
N LYS A 296 -1.08 11.03 -22.33
CA LYS A 296 -0.09 12.07 -22.65
C LYS A 296 1.32 11.53 -22.82
N LEU A 297 1.57 10.27 -22.45
CA LEU A 297 2.86 9.64 -22.68
C LEU A 297 3.10 9.35 -24.17
N PRO A 298 4.36 9.24 -24.62
CA PRO A 298 4.69 8.75 -25.96
C PRO A 298 3.96 7.44 -26.30
N ARG A 299 3.47 7.31 -27.53
CA ARG A 299 2.60 6.19 -27.92
C ARG A 299 3.29 4.83 -27.78
N ASP A 300 4.57 4.78 -28.05
CA ASP A 300 5.44 3.61 -27.88
C ASP A 300 5.62 3.23 -26.40
N LEU A 301 5.71 4.20 -25.48
CA LEU A 301 5.66 3.93 -24.04
C LEU A 301 4.29 3.44 -23.58
N GLN A 302 3.20 4.05 -24.06
CA GLN A 302 1.85 3.56 -23.78
C GLN A 302 1.68 2.11 -24.24
N VAL A 303 2.29 1.75 -25.37
CA VAL A 303 2.30 0.38 -25.91
C VAL A 303 3.16 -0.54 -25.05
N LEU A 304 4.35 -0.11 -24.62
CA LEU A 304 5.23 -0.91 -23.76
C LEU A 304 4.55 -1.27 -22.43
N VAL A 305 3.90 -0.29 -21.77
CA VAL A 305 3.25 -0.50 -20.47
C VAL A 305 1.81 -1.03 -20.62
N GLY A 306 1.14 -0.79 -21.75
CA GLY A 306 -0.26 -1.12 -21.98
C GLY A 306 -0.52 -2.41 -22.77
N ASN A 307 0.45 -2.89 -23.56
CA ASN A 307 0.29 -4.14 -24.30
C ASN A 307 0.42 -5.33 -23.37
N ARG A 308 -0.60 -6.19 -23.39
CA ARG A 308 -0.60 -7.47 -22.69
C ARG A 308 -0.19 -8.57 -23.64
N TYR A 309 0.58 -9.54 -23.15
CA TYR A 309 0.96 -10.73 -23.91
C TYR A 309 -0.25 -11.48 -24.51
N TRP A 310 -1.40 -11.49 -23.81
CA TRP A 310 -2.64 -12.11 -24.29
C TRP A 310 -3.32 -11.38 -25.46
N GLY A 311 -2.94 -10.12 -25.74
CA GLY A 311 -3.49 -9.29 -26.81
C GLY A 311 -2.66 -9.30 -28.10
N ALA A 312 -1.46 -9.86 -28.09
CA ALA A 312 -0.65 -10.02 -29.29
C ALA A 312 -1.31 -11.08 -30.18
N ASP A 313 -1.66 -10.67 -31.40
CA ASP A 313 -2.29 -11.51 -32.40
C ASP A 313 -1.48 -12.81 -32.58
N LYS A 314 -2.04 -13.96 -32.16
CA LYS A 314 -1.42 -15.30 -32.27
C LYS A 314 -1.20 -15.75 -33.73
N ASN A 315 -1.32 -14.84 -34.68
CA ASN A 315 -1.12 -15.04 -36.11
C ASN A 315 0.36 -14.93 -36.54
N GLY A 316 1.27 -14.54 -35.63
CA GLY A 316 2.72 -14.61 -35.83
C GLY A 316 3.28 -16.01 -35.61
N SER A 317 4.48 -16.30 -36.14
CA SER A 317 5.20 -17.52 -35.76
C SER A 317 5.63 -17.45 -34.30
N ASP A 318 5.68 -18.58 -33.59
CA ASP A 318 6.14 -18.63 -32.19
C ASP A 318 7.50 -17.94 -31.99
N ALA A 319 8.37 -17.98 -33.01
CA ALA A 319 9.67 -17.33 -33.00
C ALA A 319 9.62 -15.78 -33.08
N ASP A 320 8.60 -15.22 -33.75
CA ASP A 320 8.40 -13.78 -33.82
C ASP A 320 7.71 -13.26 -32.54
N ALA A 321 6.80 -14.05 -31.98
CA ALA A 321 6.20 -13.79 -30.67
C ALA A 321 7.28 -13.81 -29.56
N ASP A 322 8.18 -14.80 -29.59
CA ASP A 322 9.32 -14.88 -28.67
C ASP A 322 10.27 -13.70 -28.83
N ARG A 323 10.59 -13.28 -30.07
CA ARG A 323 11.49 -12.13 -30.28
C ARG A 323 10.87 -10.83 -29.80
N TYR A 324 9.57 -10.65 -30.02
CA TYR A 324 8.83 -9.49 -29.54
C TYR A 324 8.75 -9.49 -28.00
N ALA A 325 8.48 -10.65 -27.39
CA ALA A 325 8.48 -10.81 -25.93
C ALA A 325 9.83 -10.45 -25.32
N ARG A 326 10.95 -10.87 -25.92
CA ARG A 326 12.30 -10.52 -25.44
C ARG A 326 12.56 -9.01 -25.45
N SER A 327 12.33 -8.36 -26.59
CA SER A 327 12.55 -6.91 -26.72
C SER A 327 11.69 -6.14 -25.72
N SER A 328 10.45 -6.58 -25.51
CA SER A 328 9.56 -5.98 -24.53
C SER A 328 10.03 -6.18 -23.09
N ILE A 329 10.64 -7.33 -22.75
CA ILE A 329 11.15 -7.60 -21.40
C ILE A 329 12.33 -6.68 -21.07
N ASP A 330 13.33 -6.58 -21.95
CA ASP A 330 14.51 -5.74 -21.72
C ASP A 330 14.10 -4.26 -21.56
N GLU A 331 13.19 -3.79 -22.43
CA GLU A 331 12.65 -2.43 -22.35
C GLU A 331 11.82 -2.20 -21.08
N SER A 332 11.06 -3.21 -20.63
CA SER A 332 10.33 -3.14 -19.37
C SER A 332 11.25 -3.06 -18.15
N ILE A 333 12.36 -3.81 -18.16
CA ILE A 333 13.39 -3.78 -17.12
C ILE A 333 13.97 -2.37 -16.96
N GLU A 334 14.37 -1.74 -18.07
CA GLU A 334 14.94 -0.40 -18.02
C GLU A 334 13.91 0.66 -17.60
N LEU A 335 12.66 0.55 -18.07
CA LEU A 335 11.59 1.44 -17.62
C LEU A 335 11.30 1.28 -16.11
N GLY A 336 11.31 0.05 -15.60
CA GLY A 336 11.10 -0.21 -14.17
C GLY A 336 12.16 0.45 -13.31
N LYS A 337 13.44 0.33 -13.70
CA LYS A 337 14.56 0.99 -13.01
C LYS A 337 14.41 2.51 -13.02
N LEU A 338 14.03 3.10 -14.16
CA LEU A 338 13.79 4.54 -14.28
C LEU A 338 12.69 5.01 -13.33
N LEU A 339 11.51 4.37 -13.37
CA LEU A 339 10.34 4.79 -12.60
C LEU A 339 10.53 4.61 -11.08
N ASN A 340 11.28 3.60 -10.67
CA ASN A 340 11.58 3.33 -9.28
C ASN A 340 12.89 3.98 -8.80
N ASP A 341 13.39 5.01 -9.51
CA ASP A 341 14.57 5.75 -9.06
C ASP A 341 14.32 6.37 -7.67
N PRO A 342 15.27 6.26 -6.72
CA PRO A 342 15.10 6.79 -5.36
C PRO A 342 14.81 8.30 -5.30
N GLY A 343 15.27 9.08 -6.28
CA GLY A 343 14.98 10.50 -6.38
C GLY A 343 13.54 10.83 -6.78
N ALA A 344 12.84 9.88 -7.42
CA ALA A 344 11.43 9.99 -7.80
C ALA A 344 10.48 9.23 -6.86
N PHE A 345 10.98 8.68 -5.75
CA PHE A 345 10.21 7.83 -4.84
C PHE A 345 8.91 8.47 -4.30
N PHE A 346 8.90 9.78 -4.08
CA PHE A 346 7.73 10.51 -3.55
C PHE A 346 6.69 10.86 -4.61
N TYR A 347 6.95 10.56 -5.88
CA TYR A 347 5.98 10.79 -6.95
C TYR A 347 5.03 9.59 -7.04
N THR A 348 3.75 9.87 -6.83
CA THR A 348 2.66 8.93 -7.08
C THR A 348 2.28 8.97 -8.56
N PRO A 349 2.27 7.84 -9.28
CA PRO A 349 1.78 7.80 -10.65
C PRO A 349 0.29 8.12 -10.72
N GLY A 350 -0.16 8.59 -11.89
CA GLY A 350 -1.59 8.61 -12.21
C GLY A 350 -2.20 7.21 -12.13
N ARG A 351 -3.46 7.13 -11.76
CA ARG A 351 -4.31 5.94 -11.70
C ARG A 351 -4.18 5.07 -12.94
N ASP A 352 -4.28 5.67 -14.13
CA ASP A 352 -4.26 4.89 -15.37
C ASP A 352 -2.85 4.32 -15.63
N LEU A 353 -1.78 5.05 -15.31
CA LEU A 353 -0.42 4.52 -15.40
C LEU A 353 -0.21 3.41 -14.36
N ALA A 354 -0.58 3.65 -13.10
CA ALA A 354 -0.49 2.67 -12.01
C ALA A 354 -1.19 1.36 -12.34
N LEU A 355 -2.46 1.43 -12.78
CA LEU A 355 -3.23 0.27 -13.24
C LEU A 355 -2.53 -0.49 -14.37
N ASN A 356 -1.89 0.23 -15.30
CA ASN A 356 -1.18 -0.41 -16.40
C ASN A 356 0.14 -1.05 -15.94
N LEU A 357 0.89 -0.43 -15.02
CA LEU A 357 2.09 -1.01 -14.41
C LEU A 357 1.78 -2.31 -13.67
N ASP A 358 0.80 -2.30 -12.77
CA ASP A 358 0.43 -3.50 -11.99
C ASP A 358 -0.08 -4.62 -12.92
N ARG A 359 -0.95 -4.29 -13.88
CA ARG A 359 -1.43 -5.29 -14.85
C ARG A 359 -0.31 -5.80 -15.77
N GLN A 360 0.72 -5.00 -16.02
CA GLN A 360 1.88 -5.43 -16.78
C GLN A 360 2.71 -6.43 -16.00
N VAL A 361 2.80 -6.29 -14.68
CA VAL A 361 3.43 -7.30 -13.80
C VAL A 361 2.79 -8.65 -14.03
N ALA A 362 1.46 -8.77 -13.93
CA ALA A 362 0.78 -10.03 -14.20
C ALA A 362 1.03 -10.57 -15.63
N SER A 363 1.15 -9.69 -16.63
CA SER A 363 1.45 -10.13 -18.00
C SER A 363 2.87 -10.67 -18.15
N LEU A 364 3.84 -10.08 -17.44
CA LEU A 364 5.25 -10.45 -17.53
C LEU A 364 5.58 -11.64 -16.61
N THR A 365 4.96 -11.76 -15.44
CA THR A 365 5.09 -12.93 -14.55
C THR A 365 4.65 -14.22 -15.24
N GLN A 366 3.64 -14.18 -16.11
CA GLN A 366 3.26 -15.36 -16.90
C GLN A 366 4.33 -15.82 -17.89
N LEU A 367 5.30 -14.96 -18.21
CA LEU A 367 6.46 -15.30 -19.02
C LEU A 367 7.61 -15.89 -18.18
N ASP A 368 7.41 -16.18 -16.89
CA ASP A 368 8.44 -16.74 -16.01
C ASP A 368 9.01 -18.08 -16.53
N TYR A 369 8.28 -18.82 -17.37
CA TYR A 369 8.84 -20.00 -18.06
C TYR A 369 10.08 -19.66 -18.91
N LEU A 370 10.19 -18.42 -19.40
CA LEU A 370 11.36 -17.91 -20.14
C LEU A 370 12.56 -17.64 -19.22
N ARG A 371 12.37 -17.48 -17.91
CA ARG A 371 13.44 -17.25 -16.91
C ARG A 371 14.51 -18.33 -16.99
N ASN A 372 14.06 -19.59 -16.93
CA ASN A 372 14.95 -20.76 -16.93
C ASN A 372 15.57 -21.03 -18.31
N GLN A 373 14.91 -20.60 -19.38
CA GLN A 373 15.36 -20.85 -20.74
C GLN A 373 16.39 -19.83 -21.22
N TYR A 374 16.37 -18.60 -20.69
CA TYR A 374 17.13 -17.47 -21.23
C TYR A 374 17.89 -16.62 -20.21
N GLU A 375 18.00 -17.05 -18.94
CA GLU A 375 18.79 -16.39 -17.89
C GLU A 375 18.38 -14.93 -17.61
N TYR A 376 17.10 -14.59 -17.71
CA TYR A 376 16.57 -13.27 -17.31
C TYR A 376 16.55 -13.12 -15.78
N ARG A 377 17.74 -12.98 -15.18
CA ARG A 377 17.92 -12.87 -13.71
C ARG A 377 17.31 -11.59 -13.13
N ASP A 378 17.12 -10.56 -13.94
CA ASP A 378 16.65 -9.24 -13.48
C ASP A 378 15.14 -9.02 -13.69
N LEU A 379 14.41 -10.02 -14.21
CA LEU A 379 12.97 -9.89 -14.46
C LEU A 379 12.21 -9.60 -13.15
N ASP A 380 12.41 -10.40 -12.09
CA ASP A 380 11.75 -10.20 -10.80
C ASP A 380 12.09 -8.83 -10.18
N ALA A 381 13.32 -8.33 -10.35
CA ALA A 381 13.69 -6.99 -9.94
C ALA A 381 12.86 -5.90 -10.67
N SER A 382 12.63 -6.05 -11.97
CA SER A 382 11.77 -5.14 -12.72
C SER A 382 10.29 -5.25 -12.34
N LEU A 383 9.80 -6.47 -12.14
CA LEU A 383 8.41 -6.70 -11.71
C LEU A 383 8.15 -6.02 -10.36
N ARG A 384 9.10 -6.16 -9.42
CA ARG A 384 9.07 -5.42 -8.15
C ARG A 384 9.08 -3.92 -8.38
N ASN A 385 9.92 -3.38 -9.25
CA ASN A 385 9.93 -1.94 -9.55
C ASN A 385 8.56 -1.43 -10.06
N TYR A 386 7.86 -2.21 -10.87
CA TYR A 386 6.51 -1.84 -11.31
C TYR A 386 5.49 -1.89 -10.18
N LEU A 387 5.50 -2.95 -9.37
CA LEU A 387 4.64 -3.04 -8.17
C LEU A 387 4.90 -1.87 -7.21
N GLU A 388 6.18 -1.57 -6.94
CA GLU A 388 6.64 -0.49 -6.06
C GLU A 388 6.19 0.90 -6.50
N VAL A 389 6.00 1.11 -7.81
CA VAL A 389 5.53 2.37 -8.38
C VAL A 389 4.00 2.37 -8.47
N GLY A 390 3.41 1.32 -9.04
CA GLY A 390 1.96 1.19 -9.22
C GLY A 390 1.18 1.23 -7.91
N SER A 391 1.67 0.52 -6.89
CA SER A 391 1.01 0.44 -5.58
C SER A 391 1.00 1.76 -4.80
N ARG A 392 1.72 2.80 -5.25
CA ARG A 392 1.69 4.13 -4.62
C ARG A 392 0.35 4.85 -4.85
N ASN A 393 -0.42 4.44 -5.86
CA ASN A 393 -1.74 4.99 -6.13
C ASN A 393 -2.82 4.04 -5.57
N HIS A 394 -3.42 4.44 -4.44
CA HIS A 394 -4.42 3.61 -3.75
C HIS A 394 -5.75 3.52 -4.51
N GLU A 395 -6.12 4.53 -5.31
CA GLU A 395 -7.29 4.45 -6.20
C GLU A 395 -7.11 3.32 -7.23
N ALA A 396 -5.94 3.27 -7.89
CA ALA A 396 -5.60 2.21 -8.83
C ALA A 396 -5.60 0.83 -8.17
N SER A 397 -4.96 0.71 -7.00
CA SER A 397 -4.92 -0.54 -6.24
C SER A 397 -6.34 -0.99 -5.83
N SER A 398 -7.18 -0.06 -5.37
CA SER A 398 -8.57 -0.33 -5.00
C SER A 398 -9.42 -0.79 -6.19
N ILE A 399 -9.27 -0.14 -7.35
CA ILE A 399 -9.95 -0.55 -8.61
C ILE A 399 -9.48 -1.94 -9.04
N LEU A 400 -8.18 -2.20 -8.98
CA LEU A 400 -7.58 -3.48 -9.36
C LEU A 400 -8.08 -4.60 -8.45
N LEU A 401 -8.05 -4.39 -7.13
CA LEU A 401 -8.47 -5.38 -6.13
C LEU A 401 -9.98 -5.58 -6.11
N SER A 402 -10.80 -4.55 -6.29
CA SER A 402 -12.26 -4.70 -6.35
C SER A 402 -12.76 -5.26 -7.67
N GLY A 403 -11.96 -5.14 -8.74
CA GLY A 403 -12.42 -5.46 -10.10
C GLY A 403 -13.41 -4.44 -10.64
N ALA A 404 -13.43 -3.22 -10.09
CA ALA A 404 -14.21 -2.12 -10.63
C ALA A 404 -13.76 -1.77 -12.07
N GLU A 405 -14.62 -1.12 -12.84
CA GLU A 405 -14.24 -0.62 -14.17
C GLU A 405 -13.05 0.35 -14.05
N PRO A 406 -12.06 0.30 -14.98
CA PRO A 406 -12.06 -0.43 -16.25
C PRO A 406 -11.45 -1.84 -16.19
N VAL A 407 -11.22 -2.41 -15.00
CA VAL A 407 -10.52 -3.70 -14.83
C VAL A 407 -11.48 -4.86 -15.04
N GLY A 408 -12.58 -4.91 -14.29
CA GLY A 408 -13.52 -6.03 -14.29
C GLY A 408 -13.01 -7.26 -13.52
N VAL A 409 -13.96 -8.02 -12.94
CA VAL A 409 -13.71 -9.18 -12.07
C VAL A 409 -12.75 -10.20 -12.67
N LYS A 410 -12.92 -10.59 -13.94
CA LYS A 410 -12.05 -11.59 -14.58
C LYS A 410 -10.59 -11.14 -14.67
N ALA A 411 -10.33 -9.86 -14.92
CA ALA A 411 -8.98 -9.35 -15.01
C ALA A 411 -8.34 -9.21 -13.62
N ARG A 412 -9.12 -8.81 -12.61
CA ARG A 412 -8.74 -8.86 -11.19
C ARG A 412 -8.30 -10.27 -10.81
N ASP A 413 -9.14 -11.29 -11.04
CA ASP A 413 -8.86 -12.66 -10.61
C ASP A 413 -7.59 -13.21 -11.29
N ASN A 414 -7.42 -12.94 -12.59
CA ASN A 414 -6.20 -13.32 -13.30
C ASN A 414 -4.97 -12.60 -12.74
N PHE A 415 -5.08 -11.30 -12.45
CA PHE A 415 -4.01 -10.54 -11.82
C PHE A 415 -3.63 -11.14 -10.46
N ALA A 416 -4.62 -11.38 -9.60
CA ALA A 416 -4.40 -11.91 -8.26
C ALA A 416 -3.74 -13.28 -8.28
N ASN A 417 -4.27 -14.22 -9.07
CA ASN A 417 -3.71 -15.57 -9.18
C ASN A 417 -2.26 -15.56 -9.67
N VAL A 418 -1.91 -14.63 -10.56
CA VAL A 418 -0.55 -14.54 -11.08
C VAL A 418 0.37 -13.84 -10.10
N VAL A 419 -0.02 -12.68 -9.56
CA VAL A 419 0.88 -11.83 -8.77
C VAL A 419 1.01 -12.33 -7.34
N PHE A 420 -0.09 -12.65 -6.67
CA PHE A 420 -0.05 -13.18 -5.31
C PHE A 420 0.22 -14.69 -5.28
N GLY A 421 0.10 -15.37 -6.43
CA GLY A 421 0.49 -16.76 -6.61
C GLY A 421 1.97 -16.96 -6.96
N HIS A 422 2.69 -15.89 -7.32
CA HIS A 422 4.11 -15.94 -7.70
C HIS A 422 5.03 -16.14 -6.49
N ASP A 423 6.13 -16.85 -6.70
CA ASP A 423 7.20 -17.02 -5.71
C ASP A 423 8.22 -15.88 -5.87
N TRP A 424 8.13 -14.89 -5.00
CA TRP A 424 8.92 -13.66 -5.09
C TRP A 424 10.26 -13.77 -4.35
N ASP A 425 11.32 -13.25 -4.95
CA ASP A 425 12.65 -13.17 -4.33
C ASP A 425 12.76 -12.16 -3.17
N ASP A 426 11.72 -11.35 -2.96
CA ASP A 426 11.58 -10.40 -1.84
C ASP A 426 10.55 -10.83 -0.80
N ASP A 427 10.27 -12.13 -0.75
CA ASP A 427 9.29 -12.73 0.16
C ASP A 427 7.85 -12.20 -0.04
N GLY A 428 7.58 -11.57 -1.18
CA GLY A 428 6.30 -10.97 -1.56
C GLY A 428 6.11 -9.53 -1.10
N ARG A 429 7.17 -8.87 -0.59
CA ARG A 429 7.08 -7.51 -0.03
C ARG A 429 6.51 -6.50 -1.01
N SER A 430 6.96 -6.51 -2.27
CA SER A 430 6.48 -5.58 -3.29
C SER A 430 5.01 -5.84 -3.64
N ALA A 431 4.61 -7.10 -3.76
CA ALA A 431 3.21 -7.47 -4.03
C ALA A 431 2.28 -7.10 -2.87
N ALA A 432 2.75 -7.26 -1.63
CA ALA A 432 1.99 -6.93 -0.43
C ALA A 432 1.56 -5.45 -0.37
N LYS A 433 2.34 -4.54 -0.98
CA LYS A 433 2.03 -3.10 -1.01
C LYS A 433 0.71 -2.78 -1.71
N ILE A 434 0.23 -3.64 -2.60
CA ILE A 434 -1.04 -3.44 -3.32
C ILE A 434 -2.22 -3.40 -2.35
N PHE A 435 -2.17 -4.13 -1.24
CA PHE A 435 -3.27 -4.17 -0.27
C PHE A 435 -2.88 -3.72 1.15
N GLY A 436 -1.58 -3.60 1.48
CA GLY A 436 -1.13 -3.32 2.84
C GLY A 436 -1.61 -1.99 3.44
N TRP A 437 -1.81 -0.98 2.59
CA TRP A 437 -2.32 0.34 3.01
C TRP A 437 -3.75 0.29 3.58
N THR A 438 -4.52 -0.77 3.28
CA THR A 438 -5.87 -0.97 3.84
C THR A 438 -5.88 -1.20 5.35
N ALA A 439 -4.73 -1.57 5.94
CA ALA A 439 -4.61 -1.80 7.37
C ALA A 439 -4.90 -0.54 8.21
N GLU A 440 -4.51 0.64 7.72
CA GLU A 440 -4.72 1.91 8.42
C GLU A 440 -5.86 2.71 7.78
N GLY A 441 -5.99 2.65 6.45
CA GLY A 441 -6.95 3.48 5.71
C GLY A 441 -8.42 3.14 5.94
N ALA A 442 -8.79 1.90 6.30
CA ALA A 442 -10.21 1.49 6.34
C ALA A 442 -11.05 2.27 7.37
N GLY A 443 -10.41 2.74 8.45
CA GLY A 443 -11.03 3.58 9.48
C GLY A 443 -11.05 5.08 9.16
N GLU A 444 -10.41 5.52 8.08
CA GLU A 444 -10.29 6.93 7.74
C GLU A 444 -11.54 7.48 7.02
N HIS A 445 -11.74 8.79 7.12
CA HIS A 445 -12.79 9.52 6.38
C HIS A 445 -12.25 10.05 5.05
N GLY A 446 -13.14 10.31 4.08
CA GLY A 446 -12.77 10.82 2.76
C GLY A 446 -12.44 9.73 1.74
N ARG A 447 -11.90 10.15 0.58
CA ARG A 447 -11.67 9.28 -0.59
C ARG A 447 -10.73 8.10 -0.28
N GLU A 448 -9.61 8.37 0.39
CA GLU A 448 -8.65 7.32 0.78
C GLU A 448 -9.30 6.25 1.65
N GLY A 449 -10.12 6.65 2.62
CA GLY A 449 -10.87 5.70 3.45
C GLY A 449 -11.90 4.89 2.66
N GLU A 450 -12.56 5.49 1.67
CA GLU A 450 -13.48 4.78 0.76
C GLU A 450 -12.74 3.75 -0.10
N TYR A 451 -11.57 4.10 -0.63
CA TYR A 451 -10.72 3.17 -1.37
C TYR A 451 -10.27 2.01 -0.49
N ALA A 452 -9.86 2.29 0.75
CA ALA A 452 -9.39 1.27 1.68
C ALA A 452 -10.49 0.28 2.06
N ARG A 453 -11.70 0.77 2.35
CA ARG A 453 -12.85 -0.10 2.63
C ARG A 453 -13.26 -0.93 1.42
N THR A 454 -13.24 -0.32 0.22
CA THR A 454 -13.55 -1.01 -1.03
C THR A 454 -12.54 -2.14 -1.31
N ALA A 455 -11.25 -1.87 -1.11
CA ALA A 455 -10.19 -2.87 -1.26
C ALA A 455 -10.27 -3.96 -0.18
N LEU A 456 -10.46 -3.58 1.09
CA LEU A 456 -10.60 -4.49 2.23
C LEU A 456 -11.75 -5.48 2.02
N LYS A 457 -12.90 -4.99 1.57
CA LYS A 457 -14.08 -5.79 1.24
C LYS A 457 -13.84 -6.80 0.13
N ALA A 458 -12.95 -6.48 -0.81
CA ALA A 458 -12.65 -7.35 -1.95
C ALA A 458 -11.59 -8.43 -1.64
N LEU A 459 -10.85 -8.33 -0.53
CA LEU A 459 -9.81 -9.30 -0.20
C LEU A 459 -10.31 -10.76 -0.12
N PRO A 460 -11.49 -11.06 0.46
CA PRO A 460 -12.01 -12.42 0.44
C PRO A 460 -12.23 -12.96 -0.99
N ASP A 461 -12.81 -12.17 -1.89
CA ASP A 461 -13.01 -12.61 -3.29
C ASP A 461 -11.70 -12.94 -4.01
N ILE A 462 -10.59 -12.35 -3.55
CA ILE A 462 -9.26 -12.49 -4.14
C ILE A 462 -8.51 -13.68 -3.53
N PHE A 463 -8.37 -13.69 -2.22
CA PHE A 463 -7.54 -14.64 -1.49
C PHE A 463 -8.29 -15.87 -1.03
N VAL A 464 -9.62 -15.77 -0.98
CA VAL A 464 -10.52 -16.75 -0.38
C VAL A 464 -11.61 -17.17 -1.38
N PRO A 465 -11.25 -17.61 -2.59
CA PRO A 465 -12.28 -17.99 -3.57
C PRO A 465 -13.15 -19.13 -3.02
N THR A 466 -14.45 -18.89 -2.91
CA THR A 466 -15.44 -19.89 -2.50
C THR A 466 -15.75 -20.82 -3.67
N ILE A 467 -15.71 -22.13 -3.43
CA ILE A 467 -15.93 -23.17 -4.45
C ILE A 467 -17.43 -23.43 -4.67
N GLU A 468 -18.30 -22.85 -3.85
CA GLU A 468 -19.74 -23.11 -3.91
C GLU A 468 -20.48 -22.24 -4.92
N ASP A 469 -20.64 -22.77 -6.14
CA ASP A 469 -21.99 -22.99 -6.65
C ASP A 469 -22.00 -24.05 -7.75
N GLY A 470 -22.62 -25.20 -7.46
CA GLY A 470 -23.00 -26.22 -8.43
C GLY A 470 -24.03 -25.74 -9.48
N ALA A 471 -24.11 -24.43 -9.73
CA ALA A 471 -24.98 -23.81 -10.71
C ALA A 471 -24.34 -22.55 -11.34
N ARG A 472 -23.25 -22.73 -12.10
CA ARG A 472 -23.00 -22.18 -13.47
C ARG A 472 -21.51 -22.06 -13.80
N TYR A 473 -20.84 -23.20 -13.88
CA TYR A 473 -19.87 -23.43 -14.96
C TYR A 473 -20.18 -24.82 -15.55
N ASP A 474 -21.33 -24.91 -16.20
CA ASP A 474 -21.67 -26.05 -17.06
C ASP A 474 -20.57 -26.13 -18.14
N ASP A 475 -19.82 -27.23 -18.14
CA ASP A 475 -18.77 -27.62 -19.10
C ASP A 475 -17.40 -26.90 -19.11
N GLN A 476 -17.02 -26.11 -18.11
CA GLN A 476 -15.63 -25.61 -18.03
C GLN A 476 -15.00 -25.90 -16.68
N LYS A 477 -13.89 -26.66 -16.71
CA LYS A 477 -12.84 -26.65 -15.69
C LYS A 477 -12.68 -25.21 -15.18
N LEU A 478 -12.35 -25.04 -13.88
CA LEU A 478 -11.70 -23.82 -13.40
C LEU A 478 -10.79 -23.29 -14.52
N PRO A 479 -10.86 -21.99 -14.89
CA PRO A 479 -9.96 -21.44 -15.89
C PRO A 479 -8.54 -21.97 -15.63
N GLU A 480 -7.81 -22.42 -16.65
CA GLU A 480 -6.40 -22.78 -16.46
C GLU A 480 -5.71 -21.63 -15.70
N GLY A 481 -5.36 -21.86 -14.42
CA GLY A 481 -4.75 -20.87 -13.53
C GLY A 481 -5.64 -20.18 -12.49
N ALA A 482 -6.92 -20.52 -12.33
CA ALA A 482 -7.70 -20.05 -11.17
C ALA A 482 -7.31 -20.85 -9.92
N GLY A 483 -6.71 -20.20 -8.93
CA GLY A 483 -6.19 -20.86 -7.74
C GLY A 483 -7.26 -21.30 -6.77
N SER A 484 -7.09 -22.51 -6.24
CA SER A 484 -7.79 -22.93 -5.02
C SER A 484 -7.31 -22.06 -3.85
N PHE A 485 -8.11 -22.00 -2.78
CA PHE A 485 -7.66 -21.39 -1.52
C PHE A 485 -6.34 -22.04 -1.01
N GLU A 486 -6.15 -23.33 -1.25
CA GLU A 486 -4.87 -24.03 -1.06
C GLU A 486 -3.69 -23.39 -1.82
N GLN A 487 -3.87 -22.93 -3.07
CA GLN A 487 -2.81 -22.24 -3.80
C GLN A 487 -2.38 -20.97 -3.07
N PHE A 488 -3.32 -20.15 -2.60
CA PHE A 488 -2.99 -18.96 -1.82
C PHE A 488 -2.35 -19.32 -0.47
N ALA A 489 -2.77 -20.39 0.18
CA ALA A 489 -2.12 -20.89 1.39
C ALA A 489 -0.64 -21.21 1.14
N ASN A 490 -0.34 -21.94 0.06
CA ASN A 490 1.03 -22.24 -0.37
C ASN A 490 1.80 -20.95 -0.69
N SER A 491 1.23 -20.04 -1.47
CA SER A 491 1.90 -18.80 -1.86
C SER A 491 2.16 -17.88 -0.68
N PHE A 492 1.26 -17.76 0.30
CA PHE A 492 1.49 -16.99 1.52
C PHE A 492 2.52 -17.63 2.45
N HIS A 493 2.64 -18.96 2.42
CA HIS A 493 3.71 -19.67 3.12
C HIS A 493 5.08 -19.41 2.48
N SER A 494 5.17 -19.47 1.14
CA SER A 494 6.40 -19.18 0.39
C SER A 494 6.78 -17.69 0.41
N ASN A 495 5.80 -16.79 0.55
CA ASN A 495 6.00 -15.34 0.57
C ASN A 495 5.58 -14.74 1.93
N PRO A 496 6.40 -14.83 2.98
CA PRO A 496 6.00 -14.44 4.33
C PRO A 496 5.64 -12.96 4.49
N GLU A 497 6.09 -12.04 3.63
CA GLU A 497 5.71 -10.63 3.69
C GLU A 497 4.26 -10.38 3.23
N LEU A 498 3.68 -11.28 2.42
CA LEU A 498 2.23 -11.28 2.13
C LEU A 498 1.45 -11.58 3.42
N ALA A 499 1.85 -12.63 4.14
CA ALA A 499 1.22 -13.02 5.40
C ALA A 499 1.40 -11.95 6.50
N ASP A 500 2.61 -11.42 6.64
CA ASP A 500 2.92 -10.33 7.60
C ASP A 500 2.08 -9.09 7.31
N THR A 501 1.93 -8.72 6.04
CA THR A 501 1.12 -7.56 5.66
C THR A 501 -0.36 -7.82 5.88
N LEU A 502 -0.87 -8.99 5.49
CA LEU A 502 -2.26 -9.37 5.74
C LEU A 502 -2.56 -9.45 7.25
N SER A 503 -1.59 -9.87 8.08
CA SER A 503 -1.74 -9.88 9.53
C SER A 503 -1.99 -8.48 10.10
N LYS A 504 -1.35 -7.45 9.56
CA LYS A 504 -1.58 -6.05 9.96
C LYS A 504 -2.97 -5.59 9.53
N VAL A 505 -3.38 -5.94 8.31
CA VAL A 505 -4.72 -5.66 7.79
C VAL A 505 -5.79 -6.29 8.67
N VAL A 506 -5.68 -7.59 8.94
CA VAL A 506 -6.60 -8.35 9.81
C VAL A 506 -6.60 -7.79 11.24
N SER A 507 -5.42 -7.52 11.82
CA SER A 507 -5.27 -7.06 13.21
C SER A 507 -5.87 -5.68 13.44
N ASN A 508 -5.69 -4.73 12.52
CA ASN A 508 -6.27 -3.39 12.62
C ASN A 508 -7.78 -3.38 12.31
N ASN A 509 -8.27 -4.42 11.63
CA ASN A 509 -9.67 -4.54 11.23
C ASN A 509 -10.39 -5.71 11.90
N LEU A 510 -9.96 -6.14 13.10
CA LEU A 510 -10.58 -7.25 13.84
C LEU A 510 -12.10 -7.03 14.02
N GLY A 511 -12.54 -5.79 14.21
CA GLY A 511 -13.97 -5.44 14.26
C GLY A 511 -14.78 -5.91 13.04
N SER A 512 -14.15 -5.99 11.87
CA SER A 512 -14.74 -6.49 10.63
C SER A 512 -14.94 -8.01 10.66
N ILE A 513 -14.12 -8.74 11.43
CA ILE A 513 -14.16 -10.20 11.50
C ILE A 513 -15.18 -10.68 12.52
N ILE A 514 -15.41 -9.93 13.60
CA ILE A 514 -16.15 -10.38 14.80
C ILE A 514 -17.54 -10.99 14.53
N ARG A 515 -18.25 -10.59 13.46
CA ARG A 515 -19.67 -10.96 13.27
C ARG A 515 -19.84 -12.44 12.84
N PRO A 516 -20.45 -13.32 13.66
CA PRO A 516 -20.55 -14.75 13.38
C PRO A 516 -21.55 -15.13 12.27
N ASP A 517 -22.63 -14.34 12.09
CA ASP A 517 -23.83 -14.78 11.38
C ASP A 517 -23.97 -14.23 9.96
N LEU A 518 -22.90 -13.67 9.40
CA LEU A 518 -22.95 -13.10 8.06
C LEU A 518 -22.72 -14.20 7.02
N ALA A 519 -23.73 -14.43 6.18
CA ALA A 519 -23.65 -15.38 5.06
C ALA A 519 -22.74 -14.89 3.92
N GLN A 520 -22.44 -13.59 3.87
CA GLN A 520 -21.56 -12.97 2.88
C GLN A 520 -20.94 -11.71 3.47
N THR A 521 -19.77 -11.32 2.97
CA THR A 521 -19.11 -10.06 3.32
C THR A 521 -19.96 -8.87 2.84
N VAL A 522 -20.23 -7.91 3.73
CA VAL A 522 -21.12 -6.75 3.48
C VAL A 522 -20.56 -5.45 4.05
N ASP A 523 -21.13 -4.32 3.61
CA ASP A 523 -20.95 -3.05 4.30
C ASP A 523 -21.86 -3.04 5.54
N ALA A 524 -21.27 -2.82 6.71
CA ALA A 524 -22.00 -2.63 7.94
C ALA A 524 -22.75 -1.28 7.94
N PHE A 525 -23.74 -1.16 8.83
CA PHE A 525 -24.58 0.06 8.93
C PHE A 525 -23.80 1.33 9.29
N ASP A 526 -22.65 1.19 9.94
CA ASP A 526 -21.74 2.29 10.30
C ASP A 526 -20.73 2.61 9.18
N GLY A 527 -20.85 1.95 8.03
CA GLY A 527 -19.97 2.12 6.89
C GLY A 527 -18.67 1.31 6.98
N THR A 528 -18.47 0.48 8.02
CA THR A 528 -17.32 -0.44 8.10
C THR A 528 -17.54 -1.69 7.25
N VAL A 529 -16.47 -2.46 7.02
CA VAL A 529 -16.58 -3.77 6.36
C VAL A 529 -16.95 -4.82 7.42
N ALA A 530 -17.84 -5.76 7.11
CA ALA A 530 -18.10 -6.91 7.95
C ALA A 530 -17.98 -8.20 7.13
N PHE A 531 -17.03 -9.05 7.52
CA PHE A 531 -16.74 -10.31 6.84
C PHE A 531 -17.72 -11.41 7.22
N SER A 532 -17.94 -12.34 6.29
CA SER A 532 -18.56 -13.63 6.64
C SER A 532 -17.67 -14.43 7.59
N ARG A 533 -18.24 -15.47 8.22
CA ARG A 533 -17.45 -16.38 9.08
C ARG A 533 -16.29 -17.00 8.29
N ASP A 534 -16.61 -17.62 7.16
CA ASP A 534 -15.62 -18.33 6.33
C ASP A 534 -14.56 -17.38 5.75
N ASP A 535 -14.96 -16.21 5.29
CA ASP A 535 -14.03 -15.20 4.74
C ASP A 535 -13.04 -14.74 5.82
N GLY A 536 -13.54 -14.37 6.99
CA GLY A 536 -12.70 -13.92 8.10
C GLY A 536 -11.76 -15.02 8.61
N ASP A 537 -12.23 -16.26 8.69
CA ASP A 537 -11.46 -17.40 9.16
C ASP A 537 -10.29 -17.71 8.24
N ARG A 538 -10.56 -17.75 6.94
CA ARG A 538 -9.55 -18.01 5.92
C ARG A 538 -8.56 -16.84 5.78
N LEU A 539 -8.98 -15.60 5.96
CA LEU A 539 -8.06 -14.46 6.04
C LEU A 539 -7.15 -14.53 7.28
N ILE A 540 -7.66 -14.93 8.45
CA ILE A 540 -6.83 -15.16 9.65
C ILE A 540 -5.81 -16.27 9.38
N PHE A 541 -6.23 -17.36 8.74
CA PHE A 541 -5.34 -18.46 8.40
C PHE A 541 -4.21 -18.02 7.46
N LEU A 542 -4.51 -17.26 6.41
CA LEU A 542 -3.50 -16.73 5.48
C LEU A 542 -2.56 -15.73 6.17
N ALA A 543 -3.10 -14.84 7.00
CA ALA A 543 -2.31 -13.92 7.83
C ALA A 543 -1.34 -14.64 8.80
N SER A 544 -1.62 -15.90 9.12
CA SER A 544 -0.84 -16.71 10.07
C SER A 544 0.18 -17.64 9.39
N GLN A 545 0.40 -17.52 8.07
CA GLN A 545 1.34 -18.36 7.32
C GLN A 545 2.82 -18.00 7.56
N SER A 546 3.08 -16.87 8.21
CA SER A 546 4.40 -16.47 8.72
C SER A 546 4.42 -16.47 10.26
N GLU A 547 5.62 -16.53 10.86
CA GLU A 547 5.77 -16.46 12.32
C GLU A 547 5.42 -15.06 12.86
N THR A 548 5.86 -14.00 12.18
CA THR A 548 5.53 -12.63 12.53
C THR A 548 4.02 -12.38 12.39
N GLY A 549 3.41 -12.82 11.29
CA GLY A 549 1.97 -12.68 11.06
C GLY A 549 1.11 -13.39 12.10
N LEU A 550 1.47 -14.64 12.43
CA LEU A 550 0.88 -15.40 13.54
C LEU A 550 0.93 -14.61 14.86
N HIS A 551 2.11 -14.11 15.24
CA HIS A 551 2.27 -13.35 16.48
C HIS A 551 1.45 -12.05 16.49
N ASN A 552 1.37 -11.35 15.35
CA ASN A 552 0.58 -10.13 15.23
C ASN A 552 -0.91 -10.40 15.45
N VAL A 553 -1.47 -11.43 14.81
CA VAL A 553 -2.88 -11.80 14.95
C VAL A 553 -3.20 -12.20 16.40
N ILE A 554 -2.36 -13.05 17.02
CA ILE A 554 -2.54 -13.45 18.42
C ILE A 554 -2.48 -12.22 19.34
N ALA A 555 -1.46 -11.38 19.18
CA ALA A 555 -1.29 -10.18 20.01
C ALA A 555 -2.46 -9.20 19.85
N ALA A 556 -2.96 -8.99 18.63
CA ALA A 556 -4.10 -8.12 18.37
C ALA A 556 -5.39 -8.66 19.02
N ASN A 557 -5.63 -9.97 18.93
CA ASN A 557 -6.75 -10.61 19.61
C ASN A 557 -6.64 -10.47 21.14
N GLU A 558 -5.46 -10.70 21.71
CA GLU A 558 -5.22 -10.50 23.15
C GLU A 558 -5.43 -9.04 23.58
N LEU A 559 -4.99 -8.07 22.79
CA LEU A 559 -5.21 -6.65 23.06
C LEU A 559 -6.70 -6.29 22.99
N TYR A 560 -7.42 -6.79 21.97
CA TYR A 560 -8.86 -6.60 21.84
C TYR A 560 -9.60 -7.20 23.04
N LYS A 561 -9.28 -8.45 23.41
CA LYS A 561 -9.82 -9.14 24.57
C LYS A 561 -9.62 -8.34 25.86
N ASN A 562 -8.39 -7.91 26.11
CA ASN A 562 -8.07 -7.10 27.28
C ASN A 562 -8.81 -5.76 27.28
N SER A 563 -9.01 -5.12 26.13
CA SER A 563 -9.79 -3.89 26.02
C SER A 563 -11.26 -4.12 26.40
N VAL A 564 -11.87 -5.19 25.87
CA VAL A 564 -13.26 -5.55 26.16
C VAL A 564 -13.45 -5.85 27.65
N LEU A 565 -12.57 -6.69 28.22
CA LEU A 565 -12.63 -7.06 29.63
C LEU A 565 -12.44 -5.83 30.55
N ASN A 566 -11.50 -4.95 30.23
CA ASN A 566 -11.29 -3.73 31.01
C ASN A 566 -12.50 -2.80 30.98
N GLU A 567 -13.16 -2.64 29.83
CA GLU A 567 -14.37 -1.82 29.74
C GLU A 567 -15.54 -2.46 30.52
N ALA A 568 -15.71 -3.79 30.43
CA ALA A 568 -16.73 -4.52 31.17
C ALA A 568 -16.54 -4.37 32.70
N PHE A 569 -15.30 -4.39 33.19
CA PHE A 569 -14.98 -4.24 34.61
C PHE A 569 -14.65 -2.81 35.04
N ARG A 570 -14.88 -1.80 34.19
CA ARG A 570 -14.50 -0.41 34.48
C ARG A 570 -15.15 0.17 35.73
N ASP A 571 -16.39 -0.23 36.04
CA ASP A 571 -17.10 0.17 37.26
C ASP A 571 -17.25 -1.02 38.23
N PRO A 572 -16.49 -1.06 39.33
CA PRO A 572 -16.61 -2.11 40.35
C PRO A 572 -17.96 -2.21 41.04
N ALA A 573 -18.74 -1.12 41.05
CA ALA A 573 -20.07 -1.13 41.65
C ALA A 573 -21.13 -1.73 40.70
N ASN A 574 -20.86 -1.71 39.40
CA ASN A 574 -21.79 -2.13 38.37
C ASN A 574 -21.05 -2.61 37.10
N PRO A 575 -20.44 -3.81 37.12
CA PRO A 575 -19.80 -4.37 35.93
C PRO A 575 -20.77 -4.43 34.76
N ASN A 576 -20.35 -3.98 33.60
CA ASN A 576 -21.13 -4.04 32.38
C ASN A 576 -20.98 -5.42 31.72
N THR A 577 -21.56 -6.43 32.35
CA THR A 577 -21.50 -7.82 31.87
C THR A 577 -22.25 -8.03 30.55
N ALA A 578 -23.25 -7.19 30.25
CA ALA A 578 -23.93 -7.19 28.95
C ALA A 578 -22.96 -6.88 27.80
N PHE A 579 -22.01 -5.97 28.01
CA PHE A 579 -20.99 -5.63 27.03
C PHE A 579 -20.08 -6.82 26.66
N LEU A 580 -19.85 -7.76 27.58
CA LEU A 580 -19.08 -8.97 27.28
C LEU A 580 -19.75 -9.81 26.18
N TYR A 581 -21.08 -9.95 26.23
CA TYR A 581 -21.84 -10.66 25.20
C TYR A 581 -21.94 -9.84 23.92
N GLU A 582 -22.22 -8.53 24.02
CA GLU A 582 -22.33 -7.64 22.85
C GLU A 582 -21.01 -7.48 22.08
N SER A 583 -19.88 -7.66 22.74
CA SER A 583 -18.55 -7.57 22.13
C SER A 583 -18.19 -8.77 21.24
N GLU A 584 -18.92 -9.89 21.35
CA GLU A 584 -18.67 -11.12 20.59
C GLU A 584 -17.21 -11.65 20.73
N ILE A 585 -16.53 -11.26 21.82
CA ILE A 585 -15.14 -11.61 22.11
C ILE A 585 -14.88 -13.13 22.10
N MET A 586 -15.84 -13.90 22.60
CA MET A 586 -15.79 -15.36 22.64
C MET A 586 -15.67 -15.95 21.23
N THR A 587 -16.54 -15.49 20.32
CA THR A 587 -16.57 -15.87 18.92
C THR A 587 -15.26 -15.51 18.23
N LEU A 588 -14.73 -14.30 18.48
CA LEU A 588 -13.47 -13.86 17.88
C LEU A 588 -12.28 -14.71 18.36
N ASP A 589 -12.16 -14.94 19.67
CA ASP A 589 -11.05 -15.69 20.26
C ASP A 589 -11.03 -17.16 19.79
N GLU A 590 -12.20 -17.79 19.68
CA GLU A 590 -12.38 -19.12 19.10
C GLU A 590 -11.83 -19.17 17.67
N ARG A 591 -12.27 -18.24 16.82
CA ARG A 591 -11.91 -18.19 15.40
C ARG A 591 -10.43 -17.91 15.21
N VAL A 592 -9.87 -16.96 15.95
CA VAL A 592 -8.44 -16.66 15.92
C VAL A 592 -7.63 -17.88 16.36
N THR A 593 -8.00 -18.51 17.48
CA THR A 593 -7.27 -19.69 17.98
C THR A 593 -7.30 -20.83 16.96
N THR A 594 -8.48 -21.13 16.43
CA THR A 594 -8.65 -22.26 15.52
C THR A 594 -7.85 -22.07 14.23
N ASN A 595 -7.98 -20.90 13.60
CA ASN A 595 -7.31 -20.63 12.33
C ASN A 595 -5.78 -20.46 12.48
N THR A 596 -5.30 -19.91 13.61
CA THR A 596 -3.86 -19.85 13.90
C THR A 596 -3.25 -21.23 14.16
N VAL A 597 -3.96 -22.11 14.86
CA VAL A 597 -3.53 -23.52 15.09
C VAL A 597 -3.54 -24.32 13.79
N ASN A 598 -4.57 -24.15 12.95
CA ASN A 598 -4.64 -24.80 11.64
C ASN A 598 -3.51 -24.29 10.73
N ALA A 599 -3.21 -22.99 10.73
CA ALA A 599 -2.09 -22.41 9.99
C ALA A 599 -0.72 -22.95 10.46
N GLN A 600 -0.50 -23.05 11.78
CA GLN A 600 0.71 -23.67 12.32
C GLN A 600 0.85 -25.14 11.88
N THR A 601 -0.26 -25.89 11.90
CA THR A 601 -0.28 -27.29 11.46
C THR A 601 0.07 -27.41 9.98
N PHE A 602 -0.49 -26.52 9.16
CA PHE A 602 -0.18 -26.43 7.72
C PHE A 602 1.31 -26.17 7.47
N ARG A 603 1.87 -25.11 8.08
CA ARG A 603 3.29 -24.75 7.95
C ARG A 603 4.22 -25.86 8.39
N LEU A 604 3.94 -26.49 9.54
CA LEU A 604 4.71 -27.62 10.04
C LEU A 604 4.63 -28.82 9.09
N GLY A 605 3.50 -28.98 8.39
CA GLY A 605 3.34 -29.92 7.30
C GLY A 605 4.34 -29.70 6.17
N HIS A 606 4.49 -28.47 5.71
CA HIS A 606 5.48 -28.09 4.70
C HIS A 606 6.91 -28.30 5.18
N ASP A 607 7.26 -27.79 6.37
CA ASP A 607 8.62 -27.93 6.93
C ASP A 607 9.04 -29.42 7.04
N ILE A 608 8.11 -30.29 7.44
CA ILE A 608 8.35 -31.73 7.54
C ILE A 608 8.41 -32.39 6.16
N ALA A 609 7.57 -31.99 5.21
CA ALA A 609 7.61 -32.48 3.84
C ALA A 609 8.96 -32.17 3.17
N ASP A 610 9.43 -30.93 3.30
CA ASP A 610 10.74 -30.48 2.78
C ASP A 610 11.90 -31.23 3.44
N ALA A 611 11.85 -31.43 4.77
CA ALA A 611 12.85 -32.20 5.49
C ALA A 611 12.87 -33.67 5.04
N ASN A 612 11.71 -34.27 4.81
CA ASN A 612 11.58 -35.63 4.30
C ASN A 612 12.10 -35.73 2.85
N GLU A 613 11.76 -34.78 1.97
CA GLU A 613 12.25 -34.74 0.59
C GLU A 613 13.76 -34.55 0.54
N ALA A 614 14.32 -33.63 1.32
CA ALA A 614 15.77 -33.43 1.41
C ALA A 614 16.51 -34.67 1.92
N ALA A 615 15.94 -35.37 2.92
CA ALA A 615 16.47 -36.63 3.42
C ALA A 615 16.44 -37.73 2.34
N GLN A 616 15.32 -37.85 1.61
CA GLN A 616 15.16 -38.82 0.54
C GLN A 616 16.08 -38.52 -0.66
N HIS A 617 16.17 -37.27 -1.10
CA HIS A 617 17.08 -36.84 -2.16
C HIS A 617 18.54 -37.10 -1.80
N THR A 618 18.93 -36.85 -0.54
CA THR A 618 20.27 -37.20 -0.03
C THR A 618 20.51 -38.70 -0.07
N TYR A 619 19.51 -39.52 0.30
CA TYR A 619 19.58 -40.97 0.20
C TYR A 619 19.72 -41.44 -1.26
N ASP A 620 18.94 -40.88 -2.19
CA ASP A 620 18.96 -41.23 -3.61
C ASP A 620 20.28 -40.85 -4.31
N ILE A 621 20.88 -39.71 -3.96
CA ILE A 621 22.24 -39.34 -4.39
C ILE A 621 23.25 -40.38 -3.90
N LYS A 622 23.22 -40.73 -2.61
CA LYS A 622 24.13 -41.73 -2.03
C LYS A 622 23.96 -43.09 -2.70
N ARG A 623 22.71 -43.49 -2.99
CA ARG A 623 22.38 -44.73 -3.71
C ARG A 623 22.91 -44.71 -5.14
N THR A 624 22.72 -43.62 -5.87
CA THR A 624 23.27 -43.44 -7.23
C THR A 624 24.80 -43.52 -7.24
N ILE A 625 25.46 -42.95 -6.23
CA ILE A 625 26.92 -43.05 -6.09
C ILE A 625 27.35 -44.50 -5.81
N ALA A 626 26.68 -45.20 -4.89
CA ALA A 626 26.96 -46.60 -4.60
C ALA A 626 26.74 -47.51 -5.81
N ASP A 627 25.68 -47.28 -6.58
CA ASP A 627 25.40 -47.99 -7.82
C ASP A 627 26.52 -47.80 -8.86
N ARG A 628 27.00 -46.57 -9.05
CA ARG A 628 28.14 -46.29 -9.95
C ARG A 628 29.44 -46.95 -9.47
N ILE A 629 29.68 -47.01 -8.16
CA ILE A 629 30.84 -47.69 -7.59
C ILE A 629 30.74 -49.21 -7.83
N ALA A 630 29.55 -49.79 -7.65
CA ALA A 630 29.29 -51.20 -7.92
C ALA A 630 29.48 -51.54 -9.42
N ASP A 631 29.01 -50.69 -10.33
CA ASP A 631 29.19 -50.86 -11.78
C ASP A 631 30.67 -50.83 -12.19
N VAL A 632 31.48 -49.95 -11.57
CA VAL A 632 32.94 -49.90 -11.79
C VAL A 632 33.63 -51.15 -11.23
N ALA A 633 33.13 -51.69 -10.11
CA ALA A 633 33.64 -52.93 -9.51
C ALA A 633 33.22 -54.20 -10.27
N ALA A 634 32.18 -54.13 -11.11
CA ALA A 634 31.65 -55.23 -11.91
C ALA A 634 32.45 -55.49 -13.22
N VAL A 635 33.49 -54.70 -13.52
CA VAL A 635 34.38 -54.93 -14.67
C VAL A 635 35.14 -56.26 -14.50
N PRO A 636 35.19 -57.15 -15.51
CA PRO A 636 35.74 -58.50 -15.36
C PRO A 636 37.17 -58.52 -14.80
N ILE A 637 37.32 -59.26 -13.70
CA ILE A 637 38.56 -59.51 -12.98
C ILE A 637 39.50 -60.33 -13.85
N GLU A 638 40.42 -59.67 -14.55
CA GLU A 638 41.70 -60.30 -14.92
C GLU A 638 42.91 -59.36 -14.80
N GLN A 639 42.73 -58.05 -14.55
CA GLN A 639 43.86 -57.11 -14.34
C GLN A 639 43.67 -56.04 -13.24
N GLY A 640 42.51 -55.96 -12.58
CA GLY A 640 42.17 -54.84 -11.67
C GLY A 640 42.46 -55.04 -10.18
N VAL A 641 42.59 -56.27 -9.69
CA VAL A 641 42.61 -56.58 -8.24
C VAL A 641 43.89 -56.09 -7.54
N GLU A 642 45.02 -56.02 -8.25
CA GLU A 642 46.30 -55.57 -7.67
C GLU A 642 46.37 -54.02 -7.52
N ALA A 643 45.67 -53.28 -8.39
CA ALA A 643 45.69 -51.81 -8.37
C ALA A 643 44.77 -51.21 -7.28
N VAL A 644 43.67 -51.87 -6.96
CA VAL A 644 42.68 -51.38 -5.95
C VAL A 644 43.13 -51.72 -4.52
N SER A 645 43.71 -52.91 -4.30
CA SER A 645 44.27 -53.33 -3.01
C SER A 645 45.37 -52.38 -2.49
N THR A 646 46.15 -51.78 -3.40
CA THR A 646 47.29 -50.93 -3.03
C THR A 646 46.88 -49.48 -2.69
N ARG A 647 45.70 -49.02 -3.13
CA ARG A 647 45.24 -47.63 -2.91
C ARG A 647 44.30 -47.43 -1.72
N LEU A 648 43.63 -48.47 -1.21
CA LEU A 648 42.61 -48.35 -0.16
C LEU A 648 42.99 -48.93 1.22
N GLY A 649 44.14 -49.59 1.34
CA GLY A 649 44.62 -50.16 2.60
C GLY A 649 43.95 -51.50 2.98
N PRO A 650 44.66 -52.42 3.66
CA PRO A 650 44.26 -53.84 3.72
C PRO A 650 43.20 -54.25 4.76
N ALA A 651 42.35 -53.36 5.28
CA ALA A 651 41.35 -53.77 6.29
C ALA A 651 40.15 -52.83 6.41
N GLY A 652 39.23 -52.87 5.44
CA GLY A 652 37.93 -52.20 5.54
C GLY A 652 36.79 -53.13 5.09
N PRO A 653 35.55 -52.93 5.59
CA PRO A 653 34.38 -53.76 5.29
C PRO A 653 34.09 -53.91 3.77
N PHE A 654 34.62 -52.99 2.96
CA PHE A 654 34.56 -53.01 1.50
C PHE A 654 35.27 -54.22 0.85
N ALA A 655 36.39 -54.69 1.43
CA ALA A 655 37.15 -55.82 0.89
C ALA A 655 36.53 -57.18 1.23
N GLU A 656 35.84 -57.29 2.38
CA GLU A 656 35.12 -58.50 2.79
C GLU A 656 33.83 -58.72 1.99
N ALA A 657 33.09 -57.65 1.66
CA ALA A 657 31.86 -57.75 0.85
C ALA A 657 32.11 -58.26 -0.59
N LEU A 658 33.28 -57.93 -1.16
CA LEU A 658 33.69 -58.33 -2.52
C LEU A 658 34.22 -59.78 -2.62
N ALA A 659 34.61 -60.40 -1.50
CA ALA A 659 35.33 -61.67 -1.50
C ALA A 659 34.44 -62.93 -1.47
N GLY A 660 33.12 -62.81 -1.27
CA GLY A 660 32.26 -63.97 -1.01
C GLY A 660 30.87 -63.97 -1.63
N ALA A 661 30.41 -62.88 -2.26
CA ALA A 661 29.04 -62.76 -2.72
C ALA A 661 29.00 -62.28 -4.18
N GLY A 662 28.06 -62.79 -4.98
CA GLY A 662 27.86 -62.30 -6.35
C GLY A 662 27.66 -60.79 -6.40
N ILE A 663 27.86 -60.16 -7.56
CA ILE A 663 27.81 -58.71 -7.76
C ILE A 663 26.59 -58.05 -7.08
N ASP A 664 25.44 -58.72 -7.09
CA ASP A 664 24.20 -58.24 -6.46
C ASP A 664 24.26 -58.17 -4.92
N ALA A 665 24.92 -59.13 -4.28
CA ALA A 665 25.07 -59.16 -2.82
C ALA A 665 26.21 -58.23 -2.33
N ALA A 666 27.23 -58.00 -3.17
CA ALA A 666 28.22 -56.95 -2.92
C ALA A 666 27.59 -55.56 -3.07
N ARG A 667 26.68 -55.38 -4.04
CA ARG A 667 25.90 -54.15 -4.23
C ARG A 667 24.99 -53.86 -3.03
N GLU A 668 24.20 -54.84 -2.58
CA GLU A 668 23.37 -54.74 -1.37
C GLU A 668 24.21 -54.44 -0.11
N GLY A 669 25.36 -55.08 0.06
CA GLY A 669 26.25 -54.86 1.21
C GLY A 669 26.95 -53.49 1.23
N ILE A 670 27.24 -52.91 0.05
CA ILE A 670 27.76 -51.54 -0.08
C ILE A 670 26.65 -50.52 0.23
N ILE A 671 25.44 -50.75 -0.27
CA ILE A 671 24.27 -49.90 0.01
C ILE A 671 23.98 -49.87 1.51
N THR A 672 23.80 -51.03 2.15
CA THR A 672 23.52 -51.11 3.60
C THR A 672 24.70 -50.70 4.49
N GLY A 673 25.94 -50.94 4.07
CA GLY A 673 27.14 -50.65 4.87
C GLY A 673 27.66 -49.20 4.80
N ILE A 674 27.36 -48.45 3.73
CA ILE A 674 27.87 -47.08 3.50
C ILE A 674 26.76 -46.03 3.54
N ILE A 675 25.56 -46.34 3.05
CA ILE A 675 24.46 -45.37 2.92
C ILE A 675 23.64 -45.29 4.22
N GLY A 676 23.45 -46.42 4.90
CA GLY A 676 22.50 -46.59 6.00
C GLY A 676 21.11 -47.01 5.49
N ASP A 677 20.16 -47.15 6.42
CA ASP A 677 18.75 -47.44 6.09
C ASP A 677 18.09 -46.24 5.39
N GLU A 678 17.03 -46.51 4.61
CA GLU A 678 16.18 -45.46 4.03
C GLU A 678 15.57 -44.61 5.16
N PRO A 679 15.59 -43.27 5.06
CA PRO A 679 15.09 -42.41 6.13
C PRO A 679 13.59 -42.67 6.40
N GLU A 680 13.23 -42.84 7.67
CA GLU A 680 11.82 -42.89 8.06
C GLU A 680 11.19 -41.51 7.92
N ALA A 681 10.08 -41.41 7.18
CA ALA A 681 9.34 -40.16 7.01
C ALA A 681 8.80 -39.65 8.34
N GLN A 682 9.20 -38.43 8.72
CA GLN A 682 8.63 -37.73 9.86
C GLN A 682 7.15 -37.40 9.60
N ARG A 683 6.34 -37.41 10.66
CA ARG A 683 4.90 -37.12 10.59
C ARG A 683 4.58 -35.82 11.33
N VAL A 684 3.63 -35.07 10.80
CA VAL A 684 3.11 -33.85 11.44
C VAL A 684 2.46 -34.21 12.78
N PRO A 685 2.93 -33.65 13.92
CA PRO A 685 2.23 -33.78 15.18
C PRO A 685 0.95 -32.94 15.13
N LEU A 686 -0.20 -33.59 15.27
CA LEU A 686 -1.49 -32.91 15.23
C LEU A 686 -1.87 -32.39 16.63
N PRO A 687 -2.46 -31.19 16.73
CA PRO A 687 -2.91 -30.63 18.00
C PRO A 687 -4.04 -31.46 18.62
N ASP A 688 -4.15 -31.44 19.96
CA ASP A 688 -5.33 -31.98 20.66
C ASP A 688 -6.31 -30.83 20.96
N PRO A 689 -7.46 -30.75 20.24
CA PRO A 689 -8.43 -29.67 20.44
C PRO A 689 -8.94 -29.58 21.88
N LYS A 690 -8.98 -30.70 22.62
CA LYS A 690 -9.40 -30.69 24.03
C LYS A 690 -8.41 -29.96 24.91
N LEU A 691 -7.10 -30.11 24.66
CA LEU A 691 -6.07 -29.43 25.43
C LEU A 691 -6.06 -27.92 25.13
N ILE A 692 -6.26 -27.54 23.87
CA ILE A 692 -6.39 -26.14 23.45
C ILE A 692 -7.60 -25.50 24.13
N ALA A 693 -8.76 -26.16 24.08
CA ALA A 693 -9.97 -25.64 24.69
C ALA A 693 -9.88 -25.49 26.21
N ILE A 694 -9.22 -26.44 26.90
CA ILE A 694 -8.94 -26.33 28.34
C ILE A 694 -7.99 -25.16 28.64
N ALA A 695 -7.00 -24.89 27.76
CA ALA A 695 -6.10 -23.76 27.92
C ALA A 695 -6.82 -22.42 27.75
N GLY A 696 -7.67 -22.27 26.71
CA GLY A 696 -8.46 -21.05 26.49
C GLY A 696 -9.47 -20.77 27.61
N GLU A 697 -10.20 -21.79 28.10
CA GLU A 697 -11.09 -21.65 29.26
C GLU A 697 -10.35 -21.17 30.52
N ARG A 698 -9.11 -21.65 30.72
CA ARG A 698 -8.28 -21.21 31.84
C ARG A 698 -7.78 -19.79 31.67
N GLN A 699 -7.41 -19.43 30.45
CA GLN A 699 -6.88 -18.12 30.13
C GLN A 699 -7.95 -17.03 30.32
N ILE A 700 -9.19 -17.23 29.84
CA ILE A 700 -10.25 -16.22 30.02
C ILE A 700 -10.56 -15.96 31.49
N LEU A 701 -10.51 -16.99 32.35
CA LEU A 701 -10.69 -16.83 33.80
C LEU A 701 -9.57 -15.99 34.41
N ASP A 702 -8.32 -16.23 34.01
CA ASP A 702 -7.16 -15.46 34.46
C ASP A 702 -7.25 -14.00 33.96
N ASP A 703 -7.65 -13.78 32.70
CA ASP A 703 -7.77 -12.45 32.09
C ASP A 703 -8.88 -11.63 32.74
N MET A 704 -10.04 -12.24 33.01
CA MET A 704 -11.15 -11.57 33.72
C MET A 704 -10.74 -11.15 35.13
N LEU A 705 -9.99 -11.99 35.85
CA LEU A 705 -9.48 -11.65 37.17
C LEU A 705 -8.46 -10.52 37.13
N GLN A 706 -7.56 -10.54 36.14
CA GLN A 706 -6.59 -9.46 35.94
C GLN A 706 -7.27 -8.13 35.62
N ALA A 707 -8.25 -8.13 34.72
CA ALA A 707 -9.03 -6.94 34.37
C ALA A 707 -9.84 -6.41 35.56
N ALA A 708 -10.52 -7.28 36.31
CA ALA A 708 -11.22 -6.89 37.53
C ALA A 708 -10.26 -6.30 38.58
N ALA A 709 -9.12 -6.96 38.85
CA ALA A 709 -8.13 -6.48 39.79
C ALA A 709 -7.55 -5.11 39.37
N ALA A 710 -7.25 -4.93 38.08
CA ALA A 710 -6.75 -3.67 37.52
C ALA A 710 -7.75 -2.51 37.71
N ASN A 711 -9.05 -2.80 37.66
CA ASN A 711 -10.12 -1.82 37.86
C ASN A 711 -10.56 -1.67 39.32
N GLY A 712 -9.81 -2.24 40.27
CA GLY A 712 -10.01 -1.97 41.70
C GLY A 712 -10.98 -2.93 42.41
N TYR A 713 -11.35 -4.04 41.78
CA TYR A 713 -11.96 -5.16 42.49
C TYR A 713 -10.94 -5.73 43.49
N ARG A 714 -11.30 -5.79 44.76
CA ARG A 714 -10.40 -6.25 45.83
C ARG A 714 -11.04 -7.37 46.64
N ASP A 715 -10.45 -8.55 46.57
CA ASP A 715 -10.75 -9.66 47.48
C ASP A 715 -9.44 -10.41 47.80
N GLU A 716 -9.02 -10.33 49.07
CA GLU A 716 -7.79 -10.98 49.56
C GLU A 716 -7.85 -12.51 49.43
N SER A 717 -9.05 -13.10 49.27
CA SER A 717 -9.26 -14.55 49.14
C SER A 717 -8.97 -15.11 47.74
N LEU A 718 -8.78 -14.26 46.73
CA LEU A 718 -8.54 -14.65 45.33
C LEU A 718 -7.10 -14.49 44.86
N THR A 719 -6.17 -14.17 45.76
CA THR A 719 -4.73 -14.32 45.50
C THR A 719 -4.38 -15.75 45.91
N PRO A 720 -4.32 -16.76 45.01
CA PRO A 720 -4.00 -18.11 45.43
C PRO A 720 -2.51 -18.09 45.76
N ILE A 721 -2.17 -18.08 47.04
CA ILE A 721 -0.78 -18.15 47.48
C ILE A 721 -0.37 -19.62 47.46
N GLY A 722 0.65 -19.94 46.68
CA GLY A 722 1.24 -21.26 46.58
C GLY A 722 1.83 -21.70 47.90
N VAL A 723 2.12 -23.00 48.02
CA VAL A 723 2.80 -23.57 49.20
C VAL A 723 4.16 -22.93 49.50
N ASP A 724 4.73 -22.21 48.53
CA ASP A 724 5.98 -21.45 48.60
C ASP A 724 5.78 -19.94 48.92
N GLY A 725 4.54 -19.48 49.14
CA GLY A 725 4.26 -18.09 49.43
C GLY A 725 4.18 -17.17 48.21
N GLN A 726 4.29 -17.71 46.98
CA GLN A 726 4.18 -16.93 45.75
C GLN A 726 2.74 -16.92 45.22
N PRO A 727 2.31 -15.87 44.51
CA PRO A 727 1.05 -15.91 43.76
C PRO A 727 1.08 -17.05 42.72
N VAL A 728 0.05 -17.90 42.72
CA VAL A 728 -0.14 -18.98 41.75
C VAL A 728 -1.17 -18.52 40.71
N PRO A 729 -0.96 -18.79 39.41
CA PRO A 729 -1.97 -18.59 38.37
C PRO A 729 -3.28 -19.25 38.76
N VAL A 730 -4.38 -18.52 38.67
CA VAL A 730 -5.68 -18.93 39.22
C VAL A 730 -6.23 -20.14 38.44
N SER A 731 -5.91 -20.22 37.14
CA SER A 731 -6.12 -21.36 36.24
C SER A 731 -5.66 -22.73 36.76
N LEU A 732 -4.67 -22.81 37.66
CA LEU A 732 -4.22 -24.08 38.24
C LEU A 732 -5.14 -24.60 39.37
N THR A 733 -6.03 -23.75 39.90
CA THR A 733 -6.90 -24.06 41.05
C THR A 733 -8.37 -24.28 40.69
N ALA A 734 -8.84 -23.75 39.56
CA ALA A 734 -10.24 -23.79 39.13
C ALA A 734 -10.83 -25.20 38.95
N GLY A 735 -10.01 -26.17 38.52
CA GLY A 735 -10.47 -27.55 38.23
C GLY A 735 -10.58 -28.49 39.44
N THR A 736 -10.12 -28.09 40.64
CA THR A 736 -9.98 -29.03 41.78
C THR A 736 -10.68 -28.59 43.07
N ASN A 737 -11.25 -27.38 43.12
CA ASN A 737 -11.86 -26.83 44.33
C ASN A 737 -13.26 -26.24 44.05
N PRO A 738 -14.35 -26.92 44.42
CA PRO A 738 -15.73 -26.40 44.28
C PRO A 738 -15.96 -25.07 45.01
N GLY A 739 -15.19 -24.78 46.05
CA GLY A 739 -15.24 -23.50 46.76
C GLY A 739 -14.64 -22.33 45.98
N TRP A 740 -13.79 -22.62 44.98
CA TRP A 740 -13.17 -21.59 44.14
C TRP A 740 -14.20 -20.93 43.23
N LEU A 741 -15.03 -21.71 42.50
CA LEU A 741 -16.04 -21.14 41.60
C LEU A 741 -17.06 -20.27 42.36
N ALA A 742 -17.44 -20.68 43.57
CA ALA A 742 -18.30 -19.87 44.44
C ALA A 742 -17.62 -18.58 44.94
N THR A 743 -16.30 -18.58 45.05
CA THR A 743 -15.51 -17.40 45.44
C THR A 743 -15.31 -16.47 44.24
N PHE A 744 -14.99 -17.03 43.07
CA PHE A 744 -14.93 -16.34 41.79
C PHE A 744 -16.26 -15.63 41.46
N THR A 745 -17.38 -16.36 41.52
CA THR A 745 -18.73 -15.82 41.29
C THR A 745 -19.07 -14.69 42.26
N ARG A 746 -18.67 -14.81 43.54
CA ARG A 746 -18.87 -13.74 44.53
C ARG A 746 -18.07 -12.49 44.19
N PHE A 747 -16.90 -12.65 43.59
CA PHE A 747 -15.96 -11.58 43.32
C PHE A 747 -16.29 -10.79 42.06
N ILE A 748 -16.53 -11.46 40.94
CA ILE A 748 -16.82 -10.81 39.66
C ILE A 748 -18.32 -10.61 39.39
N GLY A 749 -19.19 -11.24 40.20
CA GLY A 749 -20.64 -11.24 40.02
C GLY A 749 -21.15 -12.50 39.29
N SER A 750 -22.45 -12.79 39.44
CA SER A 750 -23.11 -13.93 38.80
C SER A 750 -23.01 -13.88 37.28
N ASP A 751 -23.31 -12.71 36.71
CA ASP A 751 -23.47 -12.57 35.25
C ASP A 751 -22.13 -12.72 34.52
N ALA A 752 -21.04 -12.27 35.15
CA ALA A 752 -19.68 -12.46 34.63
C ALA A 752 -19.20 -13.91 34.80
N ALA A 753 -19.60 -14.60 35.87
CA ALA A 753 -19.32 -16.02 36.04
C ALA A 753 -20.11 -16.89 35.04
N ASP A 754 -21.37 -16.52 34.77
CA ASP A 754 -22.18 -17.14 33.73
C ASP A 754 -21.54 -16.93 32.36
N PHE A 755 -21.07 -15.72 32.04
CA PHE A 755 -20.29 -15.45 30.82
C PHE A 755 -19.05 -16.34 30.70
N ALA A 756 -18.26 -16.49 31.77
CA ALA A 756 -17.07 -17.34 31.73
C ALA A 756 -17.41 -18.83 31.50
N SER A 757 -18.54 -19.30 32.04
CA SER A 757 -19.05 -20.65 31.81
C SER A 757 -19.52 -20.85 30.37
N ASP A 758 -20.25 -19.87 29.83
CA ASP A 758 -20.74 -19.87 28.45
C ASP A 758 -19.57 -19.80 27.46
N TYR A 759 -18.59 -18.93 27.74
CA TYR A 759 -17.32 -18.85 27.03
C TYR A 759 -16.64 -20.21 26.98
N GLY A 760 -16.38 -20.83 28.14
CA GLY A 760 -15.72 -22.13 28.20
C GLY A 760 -16.48 -23.22 27.45
N THR A 761 -17.81 -23.18 27.43
CA THR A 761 -18.64 -24.17 26.73
C THR A 761 -18.59 -23.97 25.22
N ASN A 762 -18.85 -22.76 24.73
CA ASN A 762 -18.92 -22.46 23.30
C ASN A 762 -17.53 -22.51 22.66
N TYR A 763 -16.50 -21.98 23.32
CA TYR A 763 -15.12 -22.07 22.87
C TYR A 763 -14.66 -23.53 22.72
N LYS A 764 -15.06 -24.43 23.64
CA LYS A 764 -14.79 -25.88 23.53
C LYS A 764 -15.48 -26.52 22.34
N ILE A 765 -16.71 -26.10 22.02
CA ILE A 765 -17.45 -26.61 20.86
C ILE A 765 -16.75 -26.15 19.59
N GLY A 766 -16.53 -24.85 19.43
CA GLY A 766 -15.88 -24.26 18.26
C GLY A 766 -14.49 -24.82 17.97
N VAL A 767 -13.56 -24.72 18.93
CA VAL A 767 -12.22 -25.30 18.80
C VAL A 767 -12.28 -26.82 18.58
N GLY A 768 -13.23 -27.48 19.24
CA GLY A 768 -13.42 -28.92 19.12
C GLY A 768 -13.87 -29.36 17.73
N ASP A 769 -14.64 -28.54 17.02
CA ASP A 769 -15.22 -28.84 15.73
C ASP A 769 -14.34 -28.36 14.56
N ASP A 770 -13.70 -27.19 14.72
CA ASP A 770 -13.02 -26.48 13.61
C ASP A 770 -11.49 -26.71 13.57
N VAL A 771 -10.85 -27.16 14.66
CA VAL A 771 -9.42 -27.53 14.62
C VAL A 771 -9.24 -28.87 13.93
N ALA A 772 -8.38 -28.90 12.91
CA ALA A 772 -8.11 -30.11 12.15
C ALA A 772 -7.47 -31.20 13.03
N LYS A 773 -8.15 -32.35 13.12
CA LYS A 773 -7.71 -33.55 13.85
C LYS A 773 -6.94 -34.53 12.98
N GLU A 774 -7.02 -34.34 11.66
CA GLU A 774 -6.36 -35.13 10.62
C GLU A 774 -5.97 -34.22 9.46
N LEU A 775 -4.89 -34.53 8.75
CA LEU A 775 -4.44 -33.74 7.58
C LEU A 775 -5.51 -33.67 6.49
N THR A 776 -6.30 -34.73 6.31
CA THR A 776 -7.43 -34.76 5.36
C THR A 776 -8.49 -33.72 5.71
N GLN A 777 -8.71 -33.40 6.99
CA GLN A 777 -9.67 -32.35 7.37
C GLN A 777 -9.17 -30.97 6.97
N LEU A 778 -7.86 -30.72 7.13
CA LEU A 778 -7.22 -29.50 6.68
C LEU A 778 -7.25 -29.40 5.14
N GLU A 779 -7.00 -30.50 4.43
CA GLU A 779 -7.11 -30.60 2.97
C GLU A 779 -8.54 -30.32 2.47
N ILE A 780 -9.56 -30.91 3.11
CA ILE A 780 -10.97 -30.63 2.80
C ILE A 780 -11.30 -29.15 3.01
N TRP A 781 -10.81 -28.55 4.10
CA TRP A 781 -11.02 -27.14 4.39
C TRP A 781 -10.34 -26.20 3.38
N LEU A 782 -9.14 -26.58 2.93
CA LEU A 782 -8.36 -25.85 1.92
C LEU A 782 -8.92 -25.98 0.49
N THR A 783 -9.44 -27.16 0.14
CA THR A 783 -9.80 -27.51 -1.25
C THR A 783 -11.30 -27.62 -1.50
N GLY A 784 -12.12 -27.70 -0.46
CA GLY A 784 -13.54 -27.99 -0.56
C GLY A 784 -13.89 -29.40 -1.08
N ASN A 785 -12.89 -30.25 -1.36
CA ASN A 785 -13.09 -31.58 -1.93
C ASN A 785 -13.21 -32.63 -0.80
N GLN A 786 -14.37 -33.30 -0.71
CA GLN A 786 -14.63 -34.39 0.25
C GLN A 786 -14.21 -35.77 -0.25
#